data_AF-A0A3D0J3Q0-F1
#
_entry.id   AF-A0A3D0J3Q0-F1
#
_cell.length_a   1.000
_cell.length_b   1.000
_cell.length_c   1.000
_cell.angle_alpha   90.00
_cell.angle_beta   90.00
_cell.angle_gamma   90.00
#
_symmetry.space_group_name_H-M   'P 1'
#
loop_
_entity.id
_entity.type
_entity.pdbx_description
1 polymer ?
#
loop_
_entity_poly.entity_id
_entity_poly.type
_entity_poly.pdbx_seq_one_letter_code
_entity_poly.pdbx_strand_id
1 'polypeptide(L)'
;MKDVLILTGGQEEHHYVARALRDVLEDEQGGEIRVEVREVGQGGIEGWLGWITQRMGRGKAKGEGLGRWIRRAGIDVLGSSGWPQLRRLVALTLEEARPEVVVFFHPAVGLALQERVQDRSEAGFQRVGVVLEAEELPGWDGVAADLLWVADEGSAKELKEKNTRVKEVVAGGWPVRPTFEPAEERKRGPGKNREPFRILYLINSRRRKAVRTVEKILSFPDVEVTAVVGKEEDLKGDLRKAFSETQGKLEIHGWVKNLAGMIRAHDLVVTKPGTISVREVLATGRPTVLVEGGKNSEKRKGICRLVTRLGGGALADSPSEIAARIGQALEGGGVGLREWGRRARQEAVRSLGATERLASRILQMAQSATETERVPELRLIHHGHSGKKGLRMVDLHTHTIFSDGRLTLRELVDFYGRRGFDAVAVTDHLVDRRRLLGRLANLSGLVLTMDDLPDYFRALGEEKNRAWTKYRMILFPGLEFNHDGLTAKGSAHLLGVDLQSPIDPALSLKEICGQVRAQGGLTIAAHPHHMSSAWGKDTLYLWERQDEFRPLIDAWEIGNRDDLFNPVGLKRLPLIAGSDFHKPKHLTSWKTLLWCEKDPEAIKECIRRNKDVSITLYRDHRFGGESEEREEKRAAAERRSQ
;
A
#
# COMPACT_ATOMS: atom_id res chain seq x y z
N MET A 1 -10.64 14.31 -16.63
CA MET A 1 -9.84 14.71 -15.47
C MET A 1 -8.96 13.52 -15.14
N LYS A 2 -7.64 13.70 -15.12
CA LYS A 2 -6.70 12.61 -14.75
C LYS A 2 -6.48 12.66 -13.23
N ASP A 3 -6.36 11.49 -12.61
CA ASP A 3 -6.19 11.28 -11.18
C ASP A 3 -4.73 10.91 -10.87
N VAL A 4 -4.07 11.74 -10.07
CA VAL A 4 -2.74 11.48 -9.52
C VAL A 4 -2.88 11.12 -8.04
N LEU A 5 -2.39 9.95 -7.67
CA LEU A 5 -2.39 9.48 -6.29
C LEU A 5 -0.97 9.52 -5.71
N ILE A 6 -0.79 10.26 -4.63
CA ILE A 6 0.46 10.37 -3.90
C ILE A 6 0.36 9.59 -2.59
N LEU A 7 1.14 8.51 -2.46
CA LEU A 7 1.16 7.62 -1.30
C LEU A 7 2.35 7.91 -0.37
N THR A 8 2.07 8.36 0.85
CA THR A 8 3.09 8.63 1.87
C THR A 8 3.16 7.50 2.91
N GLY A 9 4.38 7.22 3.37
CA GLY A 9 4.65 6.19 4.39
C GLY A 9 4.59 6.67 5.86
N GLY A 10 3.99 7.84 6.12
CA GLY A 10 3.91 8.45 7.46
C GLY A 10 5.15 9.26 7.92
N GLN A 11 6.30 9.13 7.25
CA GLN A 11 7.46 9.98 7.52
C GLN A 11 7.19 11.45 7.17
N GLU A 12 7.53 12.37 8.07
CA GLU A 12 7.26 13.82 7.94
C GLU A 12 7.76 14.41 6.62
N GLU A 13 8.94 13.97 6.14
CA GLU A 13 9.53 14.41 4.88
C GLU A 13 8.74 13.95 3.64
N HIS A 14 8.09 12.79 3.71
CA HIS A 14 7.22 12.30 2.62
C HIS A 14 6.00 13.21 2.48
N HIS A 15 5.37 13.57 3.61
CA HIS A 15 4.23 14.49 3.62
C HIS A 15 4.62 15.90 3.16
N TYR A 16 5.80 16.37 3.57
CA TYR A 16 6.31 17.66 3.13
C TYR A 16 6.44 17.74 1.62
N VAL A 17 7.12 16.76 1.00
CA VAL A 17 7.29 16.73 -0.46
C VAL A 17 5.97 16.48 -1.18
N ALA A 18 5.13 15.57 -0.67
CA ALA A 18 3.82 15.27 -1.25
C ALA A 18 2.92 16.52 -1.33
N ARG A 19 2.90 17.35 -0.29
CA ARG A 19 2.13 18.60 -0.28
C ARG A 19 2.68 19.62 -1.26
N ALA A 20 4.00 19.85 -1.25
CA ALA A 20 4.63 20.78 -2.19
C ALA A 20 4.39 20.37 -3.65
N LEU A 21 4.46 19.07 -3.94
CA LEU A 21 4.21 18.51 -5.26
C LEU A 21 2.73 18.64 -5.67
N ARG A 22 1.79 18.34 -4.75
CA ARG A 22 0.36 18.55 -4.99
C ARG A 22 0.06 20.00 -5.33
N ASP A 23 0.55 20.94 -4.53
CA ASP A 23 0.27 22.37 -4.72
C ASP A 23 0.73 22.83 -6.12
N VAL A 24 1.92 22.41 -6.56
CA VAL A 24 2.43 22.70 -7.91
C VAL A 24 1.60 22.01 -9.01
N LEU A 25 1.24 20.74 -8.85
CA LEU A 25 0.42 20.01 -9.83
C LEU A 25 -0.98 20.63 -10.00
N GLU A 26 -1.59 21.10 -8.90
CA GLU A 26 -2.89 21.77 -8.92
C GLU A 26 -2.81 23.17 -9.57
N ASP A 27 -1.73 23.91 -9.31
CA ASP A 27 -1.48 25.23 -9.90
C ASP A 27 -1.18 25.18 -11.42
N GLU A 28 -0.44 24.18 -11.90
CA GLU A 28 -0.01 24.08 -13.32
C GLU A 28 -1.13 23.70 -14.31
N GLN A 29 -2.20 23.03 -13.87
CA GLN A 29 -3.20 22.41 -14.76
C GLN A 29 -4.66 22.81 -14.49
N GLY A 30 -4.92 23.77 -13.61
CA GLY A 30 -6.19 24.51 -13.58
C GLY A 30 -7.48 23.66 -13.58
N GLY A 31 -7.53 22.59 -12.78
CA GLY A 31 -8.71 21.72 -12.63
C GLY A 31 -8.80 20.53 -13.62
N GLU A 32 -7.85 20.37 -14.54
CA GLU A 32 -7.82 19.18 -15.43
C GLU A 32 -7.31 17.91 -14.74
N ILE A 33 -6.68 18.06 -13.58
CA ILE A 33 -6.09 16.99 -12.79
C ILE A 33 -6.58 17.06 -11.35
N ARG A 34 -6.92 15.91 -10.79
CA ARG A 34 -7.20 15.73 -9.37
C ARG A 34 -6.00 15.06 -8.72
N VAL A 35 -5.49 15.67 -7.65
CA VAL A 35 -4.37 15.13 -6.89
C VAL A 35 -4.82 14.72 -5.50
N GLU A 36 -4.65 13.44 -5.16
CA GLU A 36 -4.93 12.94 -3.81
C GLU A 36 -3.66 12.56 -3.09
N VAL A 37 -3.47 13.09 -1.88
CA VAL A 37 -2.40 12.65 -0.98
C VAL A 37 -3.00 11.73 0.07
N ARG A 38 -2.58 10.46 0.09
CA ARG A 38 -3.04 9.47 1.08
C ARG A 38 -1.87 8.88 1.85
N GLU A 39 -2.09 8.72 3.15
CA GLU A 39 -1.13 8.10 4.04
C GLU A 39 -1.45 6.62 4.19
N VAL A 40 -0.50 5.75 3.84
CA VAL A 40 -0.62 4.29 4.02
C VAL A 40 0.03 3.80 5.34
N GLY A 41 0.46 4.74 6.19
CA GLY A 41 1.09 4.51 7.50
C GLY A 41 0.15 4.41 8.71
N GLN A 42 -1.17 4.52 8.52
CA GLN A 42 -2.12 4.48 9.64
C GLN A 42 -2.18 3.09 10.32
N GLY A 43 -2.67 3.04 11.56
CA GLY A 43 -2.88 1.77 12.28
C GLY A 43 -1.61 1.05 12.73
N GLY A 44 -0.51 1.78 12.99
CA GLY A 44 0.76 1.23 13.45
C GLY A 44 1.76 0.87 12.33
N ILE A 45 1.35 1.03 11.06
CA ILE A 45 2.21 0.78 9.89
C ILE A 45 3.33 1.81 9.78
N GLU A 46 3.13 3.07 10.18
CA GLU A 46 4.18 4.09 10.23
C GLU A 46 5.36 3.64 11.09
N GLY A 47 5.08 3.07 12.27
CA GLY A 47 6.11 2.54 13.16
C GLY A 47 6.87 1.37 12.54
N TRP A 48 6.17 0.51 11.80
CA TRP A 48 6.75 -0.62 11.08
C TRP A 48 7.60 -0.17 9.88
N LEU A 49 7.11 0.77 9.07
CA LEU A 49 7.84 1.37 7.95
C LEU A 49 9.11 2.06 8.46
N GLY A 50 9.01 2.90 9.50
CA GLY A 50 10.17 3.55 10.10
C GLY A 50 11.19 2.56 10.68
N TRP A 51 10.73 1.42 11.20
CA TRP A 51 11.60 0.33 11.64
C TRP A 51 12.28 -0.38 10.47
N ILE A 52 11.59 -0.57 9.33
CA ILE A 52 12.20 -1.10 8.10
C ILE A 52 13.31 -0.17 7.63
N THR A 53 13.03 1.13 7.50
CA THR A 53 14.01 2.15 7.09
C THR A 53 15.26 2.07 7.95
N GLN A 54 15.11 1.96 9.27
CA GLN A 54 16.24 1.85 10.20
C GLN A 54 17.07 0.57 10.01
N ARG A 55 16.44 -0.55 9.66
CA ARG A 55 17.14 -1.83 9.43
C ARG A 55 17.76 -1.92 8.04
N MET A 56 17.16 -1.30 7.01
CA MET A 56 17.74 -1.24 5.67
C MET A 56 19.12 -0.55 5.67
N GLY A 57 19.28 0.54 6.42
CA GLY A 57 20.57 1.24 6.59
C GLY A 57 21.61 0.49 7.44
N ARG A 58 21.30 -0.71 7.95
CA ARG A 58 22.21 -1.53 8.78
C ARG A 58 22.45 -2.94 8.24
N GLY A 59 21.70 -3.36 7.22
CA GLY A 59 21.70 -4.72 6.71
C GLY A 59 22.74 -4.98 5.62
N LYS A 60 23.19 -6.25 5.51
CA LYS A 60 24.01 -6.72 4.37
C LYS A 60 23.16 -7.24 3.19
N ALA A 61 21.86 -7.41 3.37
CA ALA A 61 20.97 -7.92 2.33
C ALA A 61 20.71 -6.86 1.25
N LYS A 62 20.70 -7.29 -0.02
CA LYS A 62 20.51 -6.45 -1.21
C LYS A 62 19.52 -7.12 -2.18
N GLY A 63 18.96 -6.36 -3.10
CA GLY A 63 18.07 -6.88 -4.14
C GLY A 63 16.90 -7.69 -3.60
N GLU A 64 16.56 -8.77 -4.31
CA GLU A 64 15.43 -9.64 -3.97
C GLU A 64 15.52 -10.30 -2.58
N GLY A 65 16.74 -10.44 -2.03
CA GLY A 65 16.94 -10.90 -0.67
C GLY A 65 16.39 -9.92 0.36
N LEU A 66 16.58 -8.62 0.13
CA LEU A 66 16.05 -7.56 0.99
C LEU A 66 14.53 -7.40 0.80
N GLY A 67 14.03 -7.50 -0.44
CA GLY A 67 12.58 -7.51 -0.70
C GLY A 67 11.89 -8.70 0.00
N ARG A 68 12.47 -9.91 -0.06
CA ARG A 68 11.96 -11.07 0.71
C ARG A 68 12.02 -10.83 2.21
N TRP A 69 13.07 -10.17 2.70
CA TRP A 69 13.16 -9.80 4.10
C TRP A 69 12.04 -8.84 4.49
N ILE A 70 11.83 -7.72 3.77
CA ILE A 70 10.76 -6.75 4.03
C ILE A 70 9.39 -7.45 4.14
N ARG A 71 9.08 -8.37 3.21
CA ARG A 71 7.84 -9.16 3.22
C ARG A 71 7.67 -10.04 4.45
N ARG A 72 8.78 -10.50 5.03
CA ARG A 72 8.84 -11.35 6.23
C ARG A 72 9.06 -10.56 7.52
N ALA A 73 9.46 -9.28 7.42
CA ALA A 73 9.98 -8.46 8.51
C ALA A 73 8.89 -7.97 9.49
N GLY A 74 7.87 -8.78 9.74
CA GLY A 74 6.84 -8.55 10.76
C GLY A 74 6.34 -9.85 11.40
N ILE A 75 6.98 -11.00 11.14
CA ILE A 75 6.53 -12.28 11.72
C ILE A 75 7.17 -12.54 13.10
N ASP A 76 8.29 -11.92 13.44
CA ASP A 76 8.98 -12.22 14.70
C ASP A 76 8.99 -11.02 15.67
N VAL A 77 8.21 -11.15 16.75
CA VAL A 77 8.26 -10.49 18.10
C VAL A 77 6.91 -9.96 18.61
N LEU A 78 5.94 -9.58 17.75
CA LEU A 78 4.65 -9.00 18.21
C LEU A 78 3.37 -9.56 17.52
N GLY A 79 3.46 -10.63 16.73
CA GLY A 79 2.27 -11.41 16.34
C GLY A 79 1.36 -10.85 15.25
N SER A 80 1.66 -9.70 14.62
CA SER A 80 0.96 -9.23 13.41
C SER A 80 1.94 -8.64 12.40
N SER A 81 1.98 -9.20 11.19
CA SER A 81 2.91 -8.74 10.15
C SER A 81 2.37 -7.50 9.45
N GLY A 82 3.12 -6.38 9.44
CA GLY A 82 2.73 -5.11 8.79
C GLY A 82 2.57 -5.17 7.27
N TRP A 83 3.07 -6.23 6.63
CA TRP A 83 3.06 -6.40 5.18
C TRP A 83 1.65 -6.67 4.61
N PRO A 84 0.87 -7.65 5.12
CA PRO A 84 -0.55 -7.80 4.78
C PRO A 84 -1.39 -6.54 4.92
N GLN A 85 -1.26 -5.76 6.01
CA GLN A 85 -2.06 -4.54 6.16
C GLN A 85 -1.61 -3.46 5.17
N LEU A 86 -0.29 -3.31 4.93
CA LEU A 86 0.19 -2.40 3.89
C LEU A 86 -0.36 -2.78 2.50
N ARG A 87 -0.29 -4.07 2.13
CA ARG A 87 -0.88 -4.58 0.88
C ARG A 87 -2.36 -4.23 0.79
N ARG A 88 -3.12 -4.48 1.87
CA ARG A 88 -4.56 -4.18 1.93
C ARG A 88 -4.84 -2.69 1.75
N LEU A 89 -4.12 -1.82 2.47
CA LEU A 89 -4.30 -0.36 2.38
C LEU A 89 -3.94 0.19 0.99
N VAL A 90 -2.82 -0.26 0.41
CA VAL A 90 -2.44 0.12 -0.95
C VAL A 90 -3.51 -0.33 -1.94
N ALA A 91 -4.02 -1.56 -1.81
CA ALA A 91 -5.08 -2.06 -2.68
C ALA A 91 -6.43 -1.33 -2.51
N LEU A 92 -6.82 -0.96 -1.29
CA LEU A 92 -8.01 -0.14 -1.03
C LEU A 92 -7.86 1.23 -1.67
N THR A 93 -6.70 1.86 -1.46
CA THR A 93 -6.42 3.20 -1.94
C THR A 93 -6.46 3.27 -3.48
N LEU A 94 -5.85 2.30 -4.16
CA LEU A 94 -5.89 2.20 -5.61
C LEU A 94 -7.30 1.97 -6.16
N GLU A 95 -8.13 1.17 -5.49
CA GLU A 95 -9.51 0.91 -5.94
C GLU A 95 -10.43 2.12 -5.79
N GLU A 96 -10.24 2.89 -4.72
CA GLU A 96 -11.01 4.11 -4.45
C GLU A 96 -10.58 5.26 -5.37
N ALA A 97 -9.27 5.47 -5.53
CA ALA A 97 -8.73 6.62 -6.25
C ALA A 97 -8.61 6.38 -7.76
N ARG A 98 -8.50 5.12 -8.22
CA ARG A 98 -8.40 4.74 -9.64
C ARG A 98 -7.39 5.58 -10.47
N PRO A 99 -6.18 5.86 -9.96
CA PRO A 99 -5.28 6.85 -10.56
C PRO A 99 -4.70 6.40 -11.90
N GLU A 100 -4.24 7.34 -12.72
CA GLU A 100 -3.36 7.10 -13.86
C GLU A 100 -1.88 7.17 -13.48
N VAL A 101 -1.54 7.89 -12.42
CA VAL A 101 -0.17 7.97 -11.89
C VAL A 101 -0.17 7.81 -10.39
N VAL A 102 0.71 6.94 -9.90
CA VAL A 102 0.97 6.75 -8.47
C VAL A 102 2.37 7.22 -8.12
N VAL A 103 2.46 8.22 -7.24
CA VAL A 103 3.71 8.70 -6.66
C VAL A 103 3.91 8.06 -5.30
N PHE A 104 5.10 7.53 -5.01
CA PHE A 104 5.39 6.89 -3.72
C PHE A 104 6.82 7.20 -3.26
N PHE A 105 7.02 7.21 -1.93
CA PHE A 105 8.29 7.63 -1.31
C PHE A 105 9.03 6.51 -0.59
N HIS A 106 8.41 5.34 -0.40
CA HIS A 106 8.99 4.27 0.41
C HIS A 106 9.08 2.95 -0.36
N PRO A 107 10.21 2.22 -0.31
CA PRO A 107 10.39 0.97 -1.04
C PRO A 107 9.32 -0.09 -0.77
N ALA A 108 8.89 -0.23 0.49
CA ALA A 108 7.83 -1.18 0.85
C ALA A 108 6.49 -0.86 0.15
N VAL A 109 6.17 0.43 -0.04
CA VAL A 109 4.98 0.86 -0.80
C VAL A 109 5.15 0.48 -2.28
N GLY A 110 6.32 0.74 -2.85
CA GLY A 110 6.65 0.33 -4.22
C GLY A 110 6.55 -1.19 -4.45
N LEU A 111 7.01 -1.99 -3.49
CA LEU A 111 6.87 -3.46 -3.52
C LEU A 111 5.40 -3.89 -3.43
N ALA A 112 4.59 -3.24 -2.59
CA ALA A 112 3.15 -3.53 -2.49
C ALA A 112 2.41 -3.18 -3.79
N LEU A 113 2.76 -2.04 -4.41
CA LEU A 113 2.28 -1.66 -5.74
C LEU A 113 2.68 -2.68 -6.81
N GLN A 114 3.93 -3.17 -6.77
CA GLN A 114 4.41 -4.18 -7.72
C GLN A 114 3.62 -5.49 -7.63
N GLU A 115 3.37 -6.00 -6.43
CA GLU A 115 2.62 -7.26 -6.29
C GLU A 115 1.18 -7.11 -6.77
N ARG A 116 0.56 -5.95 -6.57
CA ARG A 116 -0.79 -5.65 -7.11
C ARG A 116 -0.87 -5.74 -8.63
N VAL A 117 0.21 -5.36 -9.33
CA VAL A 117 0.33 -5.42 -10.79
C VAL A 117 0.67 -6.84 -11.27
N GLN A 118 1.48 -7.59 -10.52
CA GLN A 118 1.84 -8.98 -10.84
C GLN A 118 0.65 -9.96 -10.69
N ASP A 119 -0.32 -9.65 -9.83
CA ASP A 119 -1.59 -10.38 -9.66
C ASP A 119 -2.62 -10.16 -10.82
N ARG A 120 -2.14 -9.70 -11.99
CA ARG A 120 -2.83 -9.44 -13.28
C ARG A 120 -4.26 -8.90 -13.17
N SER A 121 -4.39 -7.58 -13.06
CA SER A 121 -5.66 -6.84 -13.32
C SER A 121 -5.59 -5.34 -13.47
N GLU A 122 -4.51 -4.67 -13.08
CA GLU A 122 -4.45 -3.21 -13.12
C GLU A 122 -3.10 -2.77 -13.69
N ALA A 123 -2.85 -3.07 -14.97
CA ALA A 123 -1.90 -2.29 -15.75
C ALA A 123 -2.63 -1.03 -16.24
N GLY A 124 -2.93 -0.12 -15.30
CA GLY A 124 -3.70 1.10 -15.56
C GLY A 124 -3.04 2.39 -15.06
N PHE A 125 -1.94 2.27 -14.28
CA PHE A 125 -1.26 3.43 -13.72
C PHE A 125 0.25 3.33 -13.86
N GLN A 126 0.90 4.47 -14.08
CA GLN A 126 2.35 4.60 -14.06
C GLN A 126 2.85 4.85 -12.63
N ARG A 127 4.05 4.38 -12.32
CA ARG A 127 4.63 4.44 -10.97
C ARG A 127 5.82 5.38 -10.94
N VAL A 128 5.75 6.39 -10.08
CA VAL A 128 6.82 7.37 -9.84
C VAL A 128 7.34 7.21 -8.41
N GLY A 129 8.53 6.66 -8.25
CA GLY A 129 9.19 6.59 -6.94
C GLY A 129 10.05 7.82 -6.71
N VAL A 130 9.80 8.56 -5.63
CA VAL A 130 10.61 9.72 -5.23
C VAL A 130 11.54 9.30 -4.10
N VAL A 131 12.82 9.12 -4.45
CA VAL A 131 13.87 8.63 -3.55
C VAL A 131 14.42 9.80 -2.78
N LEU A 132 14.05 9.89 -1.50
CA LEU A 132 14.48 10.96 -0.63
C LEU A 132 15.73 10.58 0.17
N GLU A 133 16.26 9.37 0.10
CA GLU A 133 17.53 9.03 0.74
C GLU A 133 18.73 9.52 -0.08
N ALA A 134 19.78 9.99 0.59
CA ALA A 134 20.98 10.54 -0.06
C ALA A 134 22.11 9.52 -0.27
N GLU A 135 22.02 8.38 0.42
CA GLU A 135 23.00 7.31 0.48
C GLU A 135 22.30 6.01 0.85
N GLU A 136 22.96 4.87 0.61
CA GLU A 136 22.53 3.54 1.04
C GLU A 136 21.10 3.22 0.56
N LEU A 137 21.00 2.96 -0.75
CA LEU A 137 19.72 2.72 -1.43
C LEU A 137 19.33 1.24 -1.64
N PRO A 138 19.88 0.22 -0.93
CA PRO A 138 19.57 -1.18 -1.26
C PRO A 138 18.10 -1.52 -1.06
N GLY A 139 17.37 -0.73 -0.24
CA GLY A 139 15.92 -0.82 -0.08
C GLY A 139 15.17 -0.69 -1.40
N TRP A 140 15.68 0.14 -2.30
CA TRP A 140 15.11 0.38 -3.62
C TRP A 140 15.55 -0.66 -4.66
N ASP A 141 16.48 -1.55 -4.34
CA ASP A 141 16.90 -2.62 -5.25
C ASP A 141 15.71 -3.54 -5.56
N GLY A 142 15.35 -3.68 -6.84
CA GLY A 142 14.28 -4.56 -7.30
C GLY A 142 12.86 -4.06 -7.03
N VAL A 143 12.69 -2.79 -6.62
CA VAL A 143 11.40 -2.09 -6.61
C VAL A 143 11.06 -1.66 -8.04
N ALA A 144 9.94 -2.14 -8.59
CA ALA A 144 9.50 -1.76 -9.93
C ALA A 144 8.89 -0.35 -9.97
N ALA A 145 9.35 0.48 -10.90
CA ALA A 145 8.80 1.81 -11.17
C ALA A 145 8.92 2.17 -12.66
N ASP A 146 8.07 3.07 -13.13
CA ASP A 146 8.20 3.64 -14.47
C ASP A 146 9.21 4.80 -14.46
N LEU A 147 9.25 5.56 -13.36
CA LEU A 147 10.24 6.60 -13.10
C LEU A 147 10.73 6.52 -11.65
N LEU A 148 12.04 6.55 -11.42
CA LEU A 148 12.61 6.93 -10.13
C LEU A 148 13.24 8.33 -10.21
N TRP A 149 12.80 9.21 -9.32
CA TRP A 149 13.36 10.53 -9.12
C TRP A 149 14.34 10.49 -7.95
N VAL A 150 15.61 10.82 -8.21
CA VAL A 150 16.68 10.76 -7.21
C VAL A 150 17.41 12.10 -7.13
N ALA A 151 18.16 12.28 -6.04
CA ALA A 151 18.84 13.53 -5.76
C ALA A 151 19.98 13.87 -6.71
N ASP A 152 20.85 12.90 -7.02
CA ASP A 152 22.10 13.15 -7.74
C ASP A 152 22.47 12.00 -8.68
N GLU A 153 23.44 12.29 -9.55
CA GLU A 153 23.94 11.35 -10.57
C GLU A 153 24.57 10.08 -9.98
N GLY A 154 25.16 10.17 -8.78
CA GLY A 154 25.71 9.02 -8.07
C GLY A 154 24.61 8.05 -7.67
N SER A 155 23.56 8.54 -7.03
CA SER A 155 22.36 7.75 -6.72
C SER A 155 21.68 7.20 -7.96
N ALA A 156 21.60 7.99 -9.04
CA ALA A 156 21.01 7.56 -10.30
C ALA A 156 21.80 6.41 -10.93
N LYS A 157 23.13 6.53 -10.96
CA LYS A 157 24.03 5.48 -11.45
C LYS A 157 23.90 4.20 -10.63
N GLU A 158 23.92 4.32 -9.30
CA GLU A 158 23.77 3.17 -8.40
C GLU A 158 22.47 2.41 -8.67
N LEU A 159 21.33 3.11 -8.78
CA LEU A 159 20.04 2.48 -9.01
C LEU A 159 19.89 1.93 -10.42
N LYS A 160 20.44 2.58 -11.45
CA LYS A 160 20.47 2.05 -12.82
C LYS A 160 21.24 0.73 -12.89
N GLU A 161 22.36 0.62 -12.17
CA GLU A 161 23.18 -0.59 -12.14
C GLU A 161 22.52 -1.73 -11.34
N LYS A 162 21.84 -1.42 -10.23
CA LYS A 162 21.32 -2.43 -9.27
C LYS A 162 19.85 -2.77 -9.40
N ASN A 163 19.04 -1.90 -10.01
CA ASN A 163 17.60 -2.09 -10.14
C ASN A 163 17.17 -2.17 -11.61
N THR A 164 17.11 -3.40 -12.12
CA THR A 164 16.71 -3.71 -13.51
C THR A 164 15.19 -3.60 -13.76
N ARG A 165 14.39 -3.29 -12.73
CA ARG A 165 12.91 -3.22 -12.83
C ARG A 165 12.38 -1.81 -13.03
N VAL A 166 13.26 -0.83 -13.21
CA VAL A 166 12.91 0.58 -13.40
C VAL A 166 13.15 0.97 -14.85
N LYS A 167 12.17 1.61 -15.50
CA LYS A 167 12.31 2.05 -16.89
C LYS A 167 13.23 3.26 -17.01
N GLU A 168 13.06 4.24 -16.13
CA GLU A 168 13.82 5.49 -16.14
C GLU A 168 14.25 5.88 -14.72
N VAL A 169 15.51 6.31 -14.56
CA VAL A 169 16.02 6.88 -13.31
C VAL A 169 16.60 8.26 -13.63
N VAL A 170 16.07 9.30 -12.99
CA VAL A 170 16.40 10.71 -13.23
C VAL A 170 17.05 11.32 -12.00
N ALA A 171 18.28 11.83 -12.17
CA ALA A 171 18.94 12.69 -11.20
C ALA A 171 18.31 14.09 -11.24
N GLY A 172 17.19 14.24 -10.57
CA GLY A 172 16.33 15.42 -10.67
C GLY A 172 16.54 16.46 -9.56
N GLY A 173 17.36 16.15 -8.54
CA GLY A 173 17.57 17.02 -7.40
C GLY A 173 16.51 16.85 -6.29
N TRP A 174 16.67 17.59 -5.20
CA TRP A 174 15.80 17.48 -4.03
C TRP A 174 14.51 18.28 -4.21
N PRO A 175 13.33 17.64 -4.18
CA PRO A 175 12.07 18.37 -4.18
C PRO A 175 11.93 19.18 -2.88
N VAL A 176 11.81 20.49 -3.00
CA VAL A 176 11.53 21.44 -1.92
C VAL A 176 10.42 22.40 -2.36
N ARG A 177 9.84 23.15 -1.42
CA ARG A 177 8.87 24.20 -1.79
C ARG A 177 9.51 25.19 -2.79
N PRO A 178 8.79 25.59 -3.86
CA PRO A 178 9.28 26.54 -4.87
C PRO A 178 9.88 27.83 -4.28
N THR A 179 9.40 28.28 -3.13
CA THR A 179 9.94 29.48 -2.47
C THR A 179 11.42 29.39 -2.05
N PHE A 180 12.00 28.19 -1.98
CA PHE A 180 13.38 27.90 -1.54
C PHE A 180 14.40 27.80 -2.68
N GLU A 181 14.18 28.52 -3.77
CA GLU A 181 15.16 28.65 -4.84
C GLU A 181 16.43 29.39 -4.42
N PRO A 182 17.57 29.06 -5.07
CA PRO A 182 18.81 29.80 -4.91
C PRO A 182 18.62 31.25 -5.35
N ALA A 183 19.15 32.19 -4.57
CA ALA A 183 19.30 33.57 -5.02
C ALA A 183 20.61 33.75 -5.78
N GLU A 184 20.68 34.81 -6.58
CA GLU A 184 21.95 35.32 -7.08
C GLU A 184 22.93 35.56 -5.92
N GLU A 185 24.19 35.27 -6.18
CA GLU A 185 25.24 35.47 -5.20
C GLU A 185 25.35 36.96 -4.87
N ARG A 186 25.15 37.30 -3.60
CA ARG A 186 25.39 38.65 -3.10
C ARG A 186 26.89 38.93 -3.21
N LYS A 187 27.29 39.61 -4.29
CA LYS A 187 28.68 40.04 -4.49
C LYS A 187 29.03 41.01 -3.36
N ARG A 188 29.86 40.57 -2.42
CA ARG A 188 30.49 41.48 -1.44
C ARG A 188 31.38 42.45 -2.24
N GLY A 189 31.14 43.75 -2.08
CA GLY A 189 31.93 44.77 -2.77
C GLY A 189 33.42 44.66 -2.42
N PRO A 190 34.33 44.95 -3.37
CA PRO A 190 35.76 45.06 -3.05
C PRO A 190 35.97 46.29 -2.17
N GLY A 191 36.45 46.14 -0.92
CA GLY A 191 36.68 47.28 -0.04
C GLY A 191 37.22 46.95 1.36
N LYS A 192 37.82 47.96 2.01
CA LYS A 192 38.43 47.90 3.36
C LYS A 192 37.41 47.87 4.51
N ASN A 193 36.16 48.28 4.27
CA ASN A 193 35.02 48.06 5.19
C ASN A 193 34.28 46.78 4.76
N ARG A 194 34.73 45.63 5.27
CA ARG A 194 34.05 44.37 5.01
C ARG A 194 32.72 44.35 5.75
N GLU A 195 31.63 44.14 5.02
CA GLU A 195 30.34 43.86 5.65
C GLU A 195 30.46 42.65 6.59
N PRO A 196 29.79 42.69 7.76
CA PRO A 196 29.82 41.59 8.71
C PRO A 196 29.24 40.31 8.10
N PHE A 197 29.71 39.17 8.58
CA PHE A 197 29.14 37.87 8.26
C PHE A 197 27.81 37.69 8.98
N ARG A 198 26.76 37.43 8.22
CA ARG A 198 25.42 37.24 8.76
C ARG A 198 25.18 35.76 9.01
N ILE A 199 24.94 35.40 10.26
CA ILE A 199 24.70 34.02 10.69
C ILE A 199 23.25 33.88 11.13
N LEU A 200 22.50 33.04 10.44
CA LEU A 200 21.14 32.66 10.82
C LEU A 200 21.20 31.46 11.77
N TYR A 201 20.76 31.64 13.01
CA TYR A 201 20.62 30.55 13.96
C TYR A 201 19.14 30.12 14.10
N LEU A 202 18.79 28.97 13.51
CA LEU A 202 17.48 28.36 13.66
C LEU A 202 17.46 27.51 14.94
N ILE A 203 16.93 28.10 16.01
CA ILE A 203 17.09 27.56 17.35
C ILE A 203 16.13 26.39 17.57
N ASN A 204 16.73 25.21 17.75
CA ASN A 204 16.04 23.96 18.04
C ASN A 204 16.67 23.27 19.28
N SER A 205 17.40 24.03 20.09
CA SER A 205 18.14 23.53 21.25
C SER A 205 17.49 23.99 22.57
N ARG A 206 17.82 23.33 23.67
CA ARG A 206 17.35 23.72 25.00
C ARG A 206 17.80 25.16 25.32
N ARG A 207 16.96 25.92 26.02
CA ARG A 207 17.15 27.34 26.37
C ARG A 207 18.60 27.71 26.73
N ARG A 208 19.19 27.02 27.71
CA ARG A 208 20.59 27.25 28.13
C ARG A 208 21.63 27.02 27.02
N LYS A 209 21.45 25.98 26.18
CA LYS A 209 22.37 25.70 25.07
C LYS A 209 22.26 26.80 24.00
N ALA A 210 21.03 27.25 23.70
CA ALA A 210 20.78 28.32 22.75
C ALA A 210 21.45 29.64 23.16
N VAL A 211 21.25 30.10 24.41
CA VAL A 211 21.90 31.31 24.93
C VAL A 211 23.42 31.22 24.81
N ARG A 212 24.02 30.11 25.28
CA ARG A 212 25.47 29.90 25.21
C ARG A 212 26.01 29.80 23.78
N THR A 213 25.23 29.29 22.84
CA THR A 213 25.60 29.28 21.42
C THR A 213 25.62 30.70 20.86
N VAL A 214 24.59 31.50 21.12
CA VAL A 214 24.55 32.91 20.68
C VAL A 214 25.72 33.70 21.27
N GLU A 215 25.99 33.56 22.56
CA GLU A 215 27.12 34.20 23.26
C GLU A 215 28.46 33.94 22.54
N LYS A 216 28.73 32.68 22.21
CA LYS A 216 29.98 32.27 21.55
C LYS A 216 30.06 32.66 20.07
N ILE A 217 28.93 32.84 19.39
CA ILE A 217 28.94 33.35 18.02
C ILE A 217 29.17 34.87 18.03
N LEU A 218 28.59 35.58 18.99
CA LEU A 218 28.76 37.02 19.14
C LEU A 218 30.17 37.44 19.59
N SER A 219 31.01 36.50 20.06
CA SER A 219 32.42 36.81 20.37
C SER A 219 33.27 37.09 19.12
N PHE A 220 32.77 36.78 17.91
CA PHE A 220 33.44 37.14 16.67
C PHE A 220 33.14 38.61 16.31
N PRO A 221 34.15 39.47 16.09
CA PRO A 221 33.94 40.91 15.93
C PRO A 221 33.15 41.27 14.67
N ASP A 222 33.35 40.53 13.58
CA ASP A 222 32.78 40.77 12.25
C ASP A 222 31.53 39.92 11.96
N VAL A 223 30.75 39.57 12.99
CA VAL A 223 29.56 38.72 12.85
C VAL A 223 28.30 39.42 13.37
N GLU A 224 27.23 39.31 12.58
CA GLU A 224 25.86 39.60 12.98
C GLU A 224 25.08 38.30 13.07
N VAL A 225 24.23 38.17 14.08
CA VAL A 225 23.42 36.97 14.34
C VAL A 225 21.95 37.30 14.23
N THR A 226 21.21 36.51 13.47
CA THR A 226 19.74 36.51 13.51
C THR A 226 19.30 35.18 14.09
N ALA A 227 18.66 35.22 15.26
CA ALA A 227 18.18 34.08 16.00
C ALA A 227 16.67 33.90 15.80
N VAL A 228 16.24 32.72 15.35
CA VAL A 228 14.83 32.35 15.17
C VAL A 228 14.44 31.33 16.22
N VAL A 229 13.55 31.70 17.15
CA VAL A 229 13.11 30.82 18.26
C VAL A 229 11.78 30.12 18.00
N GLY A 230 11.10 30.41 16.89
CA GLY A 230 9.81 29.81 16.57
C GLY A 230 8.72 30.22 17.55
N LYS A 231 8.02 29.25 18.16
CA LYS A 231 6.91 29.49 19.10
C LYS A 231 7.35 29.61 20.56
N GLU A 232 8.65 29.49 20.85
CA GLU A 232 9.22 29.49 22.20
C GLU A 232 9.41 30.93 22.73
N GLU A 233 8.33 31.57 23.19
CA GLU A 233 8.37 32.95 23.70
C GLU A 233 9.25 33.11 24.95
N ASP A 234 9.32 32.07 25.78
CA ASP A 234 10.20 32.01 26.95
C ASP A 234 11.70 32.13 26.58
N LEU A 235 12.11 31.41 25.53
CA LEU A 235 13.48 31.47 25.03
C LEU A 235 13.79 32.84 24.40
N LYS A 236 12.81 33.44 23.74
CA LYS A 236 12.91 34.81 23.24
C LYS A 236 13.20 35.79 24.39
N GLY A 237 12.50 35.63 25.52
CA GLY A 237 12.71 36.40 26.74
C GLY A 237 14.12 36.23 27.30
N ASP A 238 14.59 34.99 27.41
CA ASP A 238 15.95 34.69 27.89
C ASP A 238 17.03 35.35 27.02
N LEU A 239 16.91 35.25 25.69
CA LEU A 239 17.86 35.84 24.76
C LEU A 239 17.86 37.37 24.84
N ARG A 240 16.68 38.00 24.91
CA ARG A 240 16.58 39.46 25.07
C ARG A 240 17.19 39.94 26.39
N LYS A 241 17.00 39.18 27.47
CA LYS A 241 17.58 39.49 28.78
C LYS A 241 19.09 39.29 28.79
N ALA A 242 19.59 38.22 28.18
CA ALA A 242 21.02 37.88 28.18
C ALA A 242 21.86 38.81 27.29
N PHE A 243 21.25 39.40 26.24
CA PHE A 243 21.96 40.19 25.22
C PHE A 243 21.37 41.60 25.05
N SER A 244 20.91 42.23 26.15
CA SER A 244 20.28 43.56 26.12
C SER A 244 21.21 44.67 25.61
N GLU A 245 22.53 44.49 25.75
CA GLU A 245 23.56 45.47 25.36
C GLU A 245 24.13 45.23 23.95
N THR A 246 23.67 44.21 23.23
CA THR A 246 24.23 43.80 21.93
C THR A 246 23.49 44.41 20.74
N GLN A 247 22.96 45.63 20.91
CA GLN A 247 22.16 46.32 19.88
C GLN A 247 22.91 46.42 18.55
N GLY A 248 22.26 45.96 17.48
CA GLY A 248 22.81 45.95 16.11
C GLY A 248 23.58 44.68 15.73
N LYS A 249 24.02 43.84 16.68
CA LYS A 249 24.70 42.57 16.38
C LYS A 249 23.83 41.32 16.51
N LEU A 250 22.72 41.40 17.26
CA LEU A 250 21.78 40.29 17.44
C LEU A 250 20.34 40.72 17.13
N GLU A 251 19.71 40.03 16.18
CA GLU A 251 18.28 40.12 15.92
C GLU A 251 17.57 38.85 16.43
N ILE A 252 16.41 39.00 17.08
CA ILE A 252 15.67 37.87 17.65
C ILE A 252 14.25 37.86 17.09
N HIS A 253 13.92 36.81 16.34
CA HIS A 253 12.61 36.58 15.75
C HIS A 253 11.91 35.38 16.40
N GLY A 254 10.57 35.49 16.54
CA GLY A 254 9.71 34.36 16.86
C GLY A 254 9.45 33.50 15.61
N TRP A 255 8.18 33.24 15.31
CA TRP A 255 7.80 32.54 14.08
C TRP A 255 7.98 33.45 12.85
N VAL A 256 8.59 32.91 11.79
CA VAL A 256 8.93 33.64 10.56
C VAL A 256 8.14 33.07 9.37
N LYS A 257 7.38 33.93 8.68
CA LYS A 257 6.62 33.56 7.46
C LYS A 257 7.56 33.27 6.27
N ASN A 258 8.49 34.18 6.00
CA ASN A 258 9.40 34.10 4.86
C ASN A 258 10.77 33.55 5.26
N LEU A 259 10.81 32.27 5.65
CA LEU A 259 12.08 31.63 6.04
C LEU A 259 13.07 31.55 4.88
N ALA A 260 12.59 31.32 3.65
CA ALA A 260 13.46 31.23 2.47
C ALA A 260 14.20 32.54 2.18
N GLY A 261 13.49 33.67 2.23
CA GLY A 261 14.08 35.01 2.10
C GLY A 261 15.08 35.30 3.21
N MET A 262 14.76 34.88 4.45
CA MET A 262 15.69 34.99 5.57
C MET A 262 16.95 34.17 5.32
N ILE A 263 16.88 32.89 4.97
CA ILE A 263 18.06 32.08 4.68
C ILE A 263 18.92 32.73 3.58
N ARG A 264 18.30 33.21 2.49
CA ARG A 264 19.01 33.89 1.39
C ARG A 264 19.74 35.16 1.83
N ALA A 265 19.26 35.85 2.85
CA ALA A 265 19.88 37.07 3.36
C ALA A 265 21.13 36.82 4.23
N HIS A 266 21.43 35.56 4.58
CA HIS A 266 22.51 35.19 5.50
C HIS A 266 23.62 34.40 4.81
N ASP A 267 24.83 34.47 5.35
CA ASP A 267 26.02 33.81 4.80
C ASP A 267 26.18 32.37 5.30
N LEU A 268 25.66 32.05 6.49
CA LEU A 268 25.73 30.73 7.11
C LEU A 268 24.46 30.44 7.92
N VAL A 269 23.98 29.20 7.88
CA VAL A 269 22.86 28.74 8.72
C VAL A 269 23.34 27.75 9.78
N VAL A 270 23.06 28.02 11.04
CA VAL A 270 23.24 27.07 12.15
C VAL A 270 21.88 26.45 12.48
N THR A 271 21.75 25.13 12.45
CA THR A 271 20.48 24.45 12.73
C THR A 271 20.67 23.02 13.20
N LYS A 272 19.61 22.35 13.66
CA LYS A 272 19.60 20.91 13.95
C LYS A 272 19.63 20.11 12.63
N PRO A 273 20.15 18.87 12.58
CA PRO A 273 20.04 17.99 11.41
C PRO A 273 18.59 17.50 11.19
N GLY A 274 17.68 18.39 10.79
CA GLY A 274 16.35 18.05 10.28
C GLY A 274 16.42 17.87 8.77
N THR A 275 15.94 16.74 8.24
CA THR A 275 16.08 16.40 6.81
C THR A 275 15.45 17.46 5.91
N ILE A 276 14.25 17.94 6.23
CA ILE A 276 13.53 18.99 5.49
C ILE A 276 14.31 20.31 5.54
N SER A 277 14.57 20.85 6.74
CA SER A 277 15.18 22.18 6.89
C SER A 277 16.59 22.25 6.30
N VAL A 278 17.38 21.17 6.41
CA VAL A 278 18.72 21.16 5.81
C VAL A 278 18.66 21.16 4.29
N ARG A 279 17.71 20.44 3.69
CA ARG A 279 17.49 20.50 2.22
C ARG A 279 17.04 21.86 1.75
N GLU A 280 16.14 22.51 2.48
CA GLU A 280 15.74 23.89 2.21
C GLU A 280 16.92 24.85 2.24
N VAL A 281 17.80 24.73 3.24
CA VAL A 281 19.01 25.54 3.34
C VAL A 281 19.95 25.28 2.15
N LEU A 282 20.21 24.02 1.83
CA LEU A 282 21.05 23.65 0.69
C LEU A 282 20.45 24.10 -0.66
N ALA A 283 19.13 24.01 -0.82
CA ALA A 283 18.43 24.47 -2.03
C ALA A 283 18.56 25.98 -2.27
N THR A 284 18.71 26.77 -1.21
CA THR A 284 19.02 28.21 -1.34
C THR A 284 20.50 28.52 -1.61
N GLY A 285 21.35 27.48 -1.71
CA GLY A 285 22.79 27.61 -1.92
C GLY A 285 23.57 28.10 -0.70
N ARG A 286 23.02 27.92 0.51
CA ARG A 286 23.64 28.39 1.75
C ARG A 286 24.34 27.26 2.49
N PRO A 287 25.56 27.51 3.00
CA PRO A 287 26.26 26.53 3.81
C PRO A 287 25.62 26.40 5.19
N THR A 288 25.88 25.29 5.88
CA THR A 288 25.27 25.04 7.19
C THR A 288 26.19 24.37 8.21
N VAL A 289 26.06 24.78 9.48
CA VAL A 289 26.60 24.04 10.63
C VAL A 289 25.46 23.29 11.30
N LEU A 290 25.56 21.96 11.30
CA LEU A 290 24.56 21.10 11.91
C LEU A 290 24.90 20.84 13.37
N VAL A 291 23.99 21.25 14.25
CA VAL A 291 24.07 21.04 15.69
C VAL A 291 23.60 19.62 16.01
N GLU A 292 24.53 18.68 16.10
CA GLU A 292 24.24 17.33 16.55
C GLU A 292 23.96 17.36 18.07
N GLY A 293 22.97 16.56 18.50
CA GLY A 293 22.48 16.64 19.87
C GLY A 293 21.11 16.03 20.11
N GLY A 294 21.11 14.89 20.78
CA GLY A 294 19.94 14.32 21.46
C GLY A 294 19.61 12.87 21.09
N LYS A 295 18.66 12.28 21.84
CA LYS A 295 18.06 10.97 21.54
C LYS A 295 17.61 10.96 20.06
N ASN A 296 17.98 9.91 19.32
CA ASN A 296 17.74 9.71 17.87
C ASN A 296 18.75 10.32 16.87
N SER A 297 19.97 10.72 17.29
CA SER A 297 21.06 11.10 16.35
C SER A 297 21.30 10.05 15.26
N GLU A 298 21.18 8.77 15.61
CA GLU A 298 21.30 7.63 14.71
C GLU A 298 20.40 7.72 13.47
N LYS A 299 19.16 8.19 13.62
CA LYS A 299 18.17 8.30 12.53
C LYS A 299 18.48 9.45 11.56
N ARG A 300 19.39 10.37 11.93
CA ARG A 300 19.70 11.60 11.18
C ARG A 300 21.12 11.59 10.61
N LYS A 301 21.83 10.46 10.71
CA LYS A 301 23.20 10.32 10.19
C LYS A 301 23.29 10.57 8.68
N GLY A 302 22.28 10.16 7.91
CA GLY A 302 22.27 10.34 6.45
C GLY A 302 22.38 11.81 6.02
N ILE A 303 21.59 12.70 6.62
CA ILE A 303 21.64 14.14 6.29
C ILE A 303 22.94 14.79 6.80
N CYS A 304 23.45 14.37 7.96
CA CYS A 304 24.74 14.84 8.47
C CYS A 304 25.88 14.46 7.52
N ARG A 305 25.94 13.19 7.08
CA ARG A 305 26.93 12.69 6.13
C ARG A 305 26.84 13.42 4.80
N LEU A 306 25.63 13.66 4.30
CA LEU A 306 25.41 14.42 3.07
C LEU A 306 26.08 15.80 3.14
N VAL A 307 25.82 16.58 4.19
CA VAL A 307 26.41 17.92 4.34
C VAL A 307 27.94 17.86 4.35
N THR A 308 28.53 16.91 5.09
CA THR A 308 29.98 16.75 5.13
C THR A 308 30.58 16.29 3.80
N ARG A 309 29.90 15.39 3.08
CA ARG A 309 30.32 14.85 1.78
C ARG A 309 30.27 15.90 0.69
N LEU A 310 29.21 16.70 0.65
CA LEU A 310 29.10 17.85 -0.24
C LEU A 310 30.19 18.88 0.05
N GLY A 311 30.67 18.95 1.30
CA GLY A 311 31.58 19.99 1.78
C GLY A 311 30.91 21.36 1.90
N GLY A 312 29.57 21.38 1.99
CA GLY A 312 28.77 22.60 2.14
C GLY A 312 28.57 23.03 3.59
N GLY A 313 29.36 22.50 4.53
CA GLY A 313 29.11 22.71 5.95
C GLY A 313 29.93 21.82 6.87
N ALA A 314 29.58 21.85 8.16
CA ALA A 314 30.23 21.06 9.21
C ALA A 314 29.24 20.55 10.27
N LEU A 315 29.66 19.55 11.02
CA LEU A 315 28.95 19.05 12.20
C LEU A 315 29.56 19.67 13.47
N ALA A 316 28.72 19.88 14.48
CA ALA A 316 29.15 20.34 15.80
C ALA A 316 28.18 19.89 16.90
N ASP A 317 28.70 19.40 18.03
CA ASP A 317 27.88 18.84 19.12
C ASP A 317 27.65 19.80 20.29
N SER A 318 28.49 20.83 20.42
CA SER A 318 28.47 21.77 21.55
C SER A 318 28.53 23.22 21.12
N PRO A 319 28.10 24.18 21.96
CA PRO A 319 28.30 25.62 21.68
C PRO A 319 29.76 25.98 21.38
N SER A 320 30.73 25.34 22.06
CA SER A 320 32.16 25.53 21.79
C SER A 320 32.57 25.04 20.41
N GLU A 321 32.09 23.87 20.02
CA GLU A 321 32.42 23.30 18.72
C GLU A 321 31.77 24.09 17.59
N ILE A 322 30.52 24.54 17.75
CA ILE A 322 29.84 25.42 16.78
C ILE A 322 30.70 26.66 16.53
N ALA A 323 31.16 27.32 17.61
CA ALA A 323 32.02 28.49 17.51
C ALA A 323 33.37 28.16 16.86
N ALA A 324 33.98 27.01 17.18
CA ALA A 324 35.23 26.58 16.54
C ALA A 324 35.06 26.36 15.03
N ARG A 325 33.98 25.70 14.57
CA ARG A 325 33.68 25.50 13.14
C ARG A 325 33.43 26.82 12.42
N ILE A 326 32.70 27.73 13.06
CA ILE A 326 32.48 29.09 12.53
C ILE A 326 33.81 29.83 12.42
N GLY A 327 34.63 29.82 13.49
CA GLY A 327 35.95 30.45 13.50
C GLY A 327 36.83 29.96 12.34
N GLN A 328 36.95 28.63 12.16
CA GLN A 328 37.67 28.01 11.04
C GLN A 328 37.12 28.46 9.68
N ALA A 329 35.80 28.57 9.52
CA ALA A 329 35.20 29.02 8.27
C ALA A 329 35.47 30.52 7.98
N LEU A 330 35.61 31.33 9.03
CA LEU A 330 35.87 32.77 8.97
C LEU A 330 37.36 33.14 8.82
N GLU A 331 38.28 32.18 9.05
CA GLU A 331 39.72 32.37 8.82
C GLU A 331 40.05 32.86 7.40
N GLY A 332 41.17 33.60 7.27
CA GLY A 332 41.58 34.19 6.00
C GLY A 332 40.57 35.19 5.43
N GLY A 333 39.68 35.74 6.27
CA GLY A 333 38.59 36.61 5.83
C GLY A 333 37.44 35.85 5.17
N GLY A 334 37.11 34.65 5.65
CA GLY A 334 35.97 33.85 5.20
C GLY A 334 36.27 32.94 4.01
N VAL A 335 37.52 32.51 3.81
CA VAL A 335 37.89 31.61 2.68
C VAL A 335 37.14 30.30 2.79
N GLY A 336 37.13 29.68 3.97
CA GLY A 336 36.41 28.43 4.22
C GLY A 336 34.90 28.58 4.00
N LEU A 337 34.31 29.67 4.51
CA LEU A 337 32.89 29.93 4.34
C LEU A 337 32.49 30.14 2.87
N ARG A 338 33.32 30.83 2.07
CA ARG A 338 33.10 30.97 0.63
C ARG A 338 33.17 29.63 -0.09
N GLU A 339 34.11 28.77 0.28
CA GLU A 339 34.24 27.44 -0.31
C GLU A 339 33.03 26.55 0.04
N TRP A 340 32.56 26.57 1.30
CA TRP A 340 31.33 25.89 1.69
C TRP A 340 30.13 26.44 0.90
N GLY A 341 30.01 27.76 0.77
CA GLY A 341 28.95 28.40 -0.01
C GLY A 341 29.00 28.01 -1.49
N ARG A 342 30.19 27.96 -2.10
CA ARG A 342 30.37 27.51 -3.49
C ARG A 342 29.85 26.09 -3.68
N ARG A 343 30.19 25.17 -2.77
CA ARG A 343 29.74 23.77 -2.82
C ARG A 343 28.24 23.64 -2.59
N ALA A 344 27.68 24.38 -1.64
CA ALA A 344 26.23 24.42 -1.42
C ALA A 344 25.49 24.96 -2.65
N ARG A 345 26.00 26.00 -3.32
CA ARG A 345 25.42 26.52 -4.58
C ARG A 345 25.46 25.51 -5.72
N GLN A 346 26.53 24.73 -5.85
CA GLN A 346 26.58 23.67 -6.86
C GLN A 346 25.46 22.64 -6.67
N GLU A 347 25.16 22.29 -5.41
CA GLU A 347 24.03 21.42 -5.09
C GLU A 347 22.67 22.10 -5.31
N ALA A 348 22.56 23.38 -4.95
CA ALA A 348 21.37 24.19 -5.19
C ALA A 348 20.99 24.23 -6.69
N VAL A 349 21.97 24.41 -7.58
CA VAL A 349 21.75 24.43 -9.04
C VAL A 349 21.18 23.10 -9.53
N ARG A 350 21.58 21.97 -8.97
CA ARG A 350 21.00 20.65 -9.32
C ARG A 350 19.54 20.55 -8.88
N SER A 351 19.23 21.10 -7.70
CA SER A 351 17.89 21.04 -7.11
C SER A 351 16.96 22.19 -7.52
N LEU A 352 17.47 23.18 -8.25
CA LEU A 352 16.69 24.31 -8.77
C LEU A 352 15.48 23.78 -9.52
N GLY A 353 14.26 24.21 -9.20
CA GLY A 353 13.05 23.78 -9.89
C GLY A 353 12.75 22.27 -9.83
N ALA A 354 13.32 21.53 -8.87
CA ALA A 354 13.17 20.07 -8.81
C ALA A 354 11.72 19.63 -8.63
N THR A 355 10.92 20.36 -7.84
CA THR A 355 9.51 20.04 -7.60
C THR A 355 8.67 20.27 -8.85
N GLU A 356 8.89 21.38 -9.53
CA GLU A 356 8.24 21.80 -10.77
C GLU A 356 8.58 20.85 -11.92
N ARG A 357 9.86 20.50 -12.07
CA ARG A 357 10.25 19.49 -13.06
C ARG A 357 9.65 18.12 -12.76
N LEU A 358 9.60 17.71 -11.50
CA LEU A 358 8.97 16.45 -11.11
C LEU A 358 7.46 16.49 -11.41
N ALA A 359 6.78 17.59 -11.08
CA ALA A 359 5.38 17.82 -11.40
C ALA A 359 5.15 17.72 -12.91
N SER A 360 5.88 18.51 -13.70
CA SER A 360 5.84 18.46 -15.17
C SER A 360 6.05 17.05 -15.75
N ARG A 361 6.95 16.23 -15.18
CA ARG A 361 7.13 14.84 -15.61
C ARG A 361 5.93 13.97 -15.24
N ILE A 362 5.36 14.12 -14.05
CA ILE A 362 4.13 13.43 -13.63
C ILE A 362 2.96 13.82 -14.54
N LEU A 363 2.86 15.08 -14.95
CA LEU A 363 1.83 15.56 -15.88
C LEU A 363 1.95 14.90 -17.25
N GLN A 364 3.16 14.91 -17.84
CA GLN A 364 3.43 14.23 -19.10
C GLN A 364 3.10 12.73 -19.02
N MET A 365 3.45 12.11 -17.90
CA MET A 365 3.14 10.72 -17.58
C MET A 365 1.62 10.49 -17.54
N ALA A 366 0.86 11.32 -16.81
CA ALA A 366 -0.60 11.22 -16.73
C ALA A 366 -1.30 11.44 -18.08
N GLN A 367 -0.78 12.33 -18.92
CA GLN A 367 -1.30 12.60 -20.27
C GLN A 367 -0.98 11.45 -21.25
N SER A 368 0.24 10.92 -21.19
CA SER A 368 0.69 9.80 -22.01
C SER A 368 0.19 8.44 -21.53
N ALA A 369 -0.37 8.38 -20.31
CA ALA A 369 -1.07 7.21 -19.82
C ALA A 369 -2.27 6.98 -20.74
N THR A 370 -2.08 6.06 -21.69
CA THR A 370 -3.18 5.43 -22.41
C THR A 370 -4.22 5.05 -21.36
N GLU A 371 -5.48 5.42 -21.60
CA GLU A 371 -6.58 4.64 -21.04
C GLU A 371 -6.34 3.21 -21.57
N THR A 372 -5.53 2.43 -20.85
CA THR A 372 -5.52 1.01 -21.07
C THR A 372 -6.94 0.63 -20.72
N GLU A 373 -7.72 0.30 -21.76
CA GLU A 373 -8.98 -0.40 -21.60
C GLU A 373 -8.69 -1.46 -20.56
N ARG A 374 -9.27 -1.29 -19.36
CA ARG A 374 -9.12 -2.22 -18.26
C ARG A 374 -9.75 -3.51 -18.73
N VAL A 375 -8.97 -4.34 -19.42
CA VAL A 375 -9.39 -5.52 -20.16
C VAL A 375 -10.76 -5.31 -20.86
N PRO A 376 -10.81 -4.89 -22.14
CA PRO A 376 -12.08 -4.74 -22.86
C PRO A 376 -12.90 -6.05 -22.89
N GLU A 377 -12.26 -7.21 -22.67
CA GLU A 377 -12.92 -8.51 -22.55
C GLU A 377 -13.86 -8.63 -21.34
N LEU A 378 -13.79 -7.72 -20.35
CA LEU A 378 -14.77 -7.63 -19.25
C LEU A 378 -16.09 -6.96 -19.65
N ARG A 379 -16.18 -6.33 -20.83
CA ARG A 379 -17.45 -5.86 -21.40
C ARG A 379 -18.21 -6.94 -22.17
N LEU A 380 -17.59 -8.09 -22.43
CA LEU A 380 -18.14 -9.21 -23.19
C LEU A 380 -18.46 -10.40 -22.29
N ILE A 381 -19.21 -10.17 -21.23
CA ILE A 381 -20.09 -11.21 -20.69
C ILE A 381 -21.45 -10.56 -20.62
N HIS A 382 -22.36 -10.99 -21.48
CA HIS A 382 -23.76 -10.61 -21.46
C HIS A 382 -24.32 -10.95 -20.06
N HIS A 383 -24.20 -10.02 -19.11
CA HIS A 383 -24.87 -10.12 -17.84
C HIS A 383 -26.36 -9.97 -18.15
N GLY A 384 -27.07 -11.10 -18.19
CA GLY A 384 -28.51 -11.11 -18.37
C GLY A 384 -29.13 -10.07 -17.43
N HIS A 385 -29.93 -9.16 -18.00
CA HIS A 385 -30.52 -8.03 -17.30
C HIS A 385 -31.26 -8.50 -16.03
N SER A 386 -31.19 -7.71 -14.96
CA SER A 386 -31.94 -7.95 -13.73
C SER A 386 -33.43 -8.16 -14.04
N GLY A 387 -34.02 -9.26 -13.57
CA GLY A 387 -35.43 -9.60 -13.78
C GLY A 387 -35.73 -10.51 -14.98
N LYS A 388 -34.73 -10.99 -15.73
CA LYS A 388 -34.92 -12.05 -16.74
C LYS A 388 -34.20 -13.34 -16.35
N LYS A 389 -34.87 -14.49 -16.56
CA LYS A 389 -34.23 -15.81 -16.45
C LYS A 389 -33.10 -15.93 -17.46
N GLY A 390 -32.01 -16.55 -17.04
CA GLY A 390 -30.86 -16.86 -17.87
C GLY A 390 -30.01 -17.95 -17.21
N LEU A 391 -29.02 -18.45 -17.94
CA LEU A 391 -28.08 -19.42 -17.41
C LEU A 391 -27.12 -18.70 -16.45
N ARG A 392 -26.95 -19.24 -15.24
CA ARG A 392 -26.11 -18.69 -14.17
C ARG A 392 -25.02 -19.67 -13.80
N MET A 393 -23.77 -19.24 -13.87
CA MET A 393 -22.65 -20.06 -13.44
C MET A 393 -22.29 -19.73 -11.99
N VAL A 394 -22.34 -20.74 -11.12
CA VAL A 394 -22.16 -20.55 -9.67
C VAL A 394 -21.16 -21.55 -9.08
N ASP A 395 -20.47 -21.12 -8.04
CA ASP A 395 -19.63 -21.96 -7.20
C ASP A 395 -19.88 -21.66 -5.73
N LEU A 396 -20.43 -22.64 -5.01
CA LEU A 396 -20.92 -22.43 -3.63
C LEU A 396 -20.01 -23.03 -2.56
N HIS A 397 -18.81 -23.46 -2.95
CA HIS A 397 -17.87 -24.11 -2.06
C HIS A 397 -16.46 -23.55 -2.30
N THR A 398 -16.14 -22.47 -1.59
CA THR A 398 -14.85 -21.79 -1.75
C THR A 398 -14.30 -21.29 -0.42
N HIS A 399 -12.97 -21.36 -0.30
CA HIS A 399 -12.22 -21.07 0.91
C HIS A 399 -11.24 -19.92 0.69
N THR A 400 -11.06 -19.09 1.71
CA THR A 400 -10.14 -17.97 1.72
C THR A 400 -9.06 -18.17 2.78
N ILE A 401 -8.18 -17.19 2.96
CA ILE A 401 -7.22 -17.18 4.07
C ILE A 401 -7.87 -17.05 5.46
N PHE A 402 -9.20 -16.91 5.55
CA PHE A 402 -9.90 -16.98 6.84
C PHE A 402 -9.91 -18.42 7.38
N SER A 403 -9.86 -19.44 6.50
CA SER A 403 -9.50 -20.82 6.83
C SER A 403 -8.21 -21.25 6.09
N ASP A 404 -8.26 -22.32 5.32
CA ASP A 404 -7.15 -22.99 4.65
C ASP A 404 -7.04 -22.69 3.15
N GLY A 405 -7.81 -21.70 2.68
CA GLY A 405 -7.66 -21.13 1.35
C GLY A 405 -6.36 -20.32 1.18
N ARG A 406 -5.94 -20.14 -0.07
CA ARG A 406 -4.72 -19.39 -0.43
C ARG A 406 -4.97 -17.95 -0.88
N LEU A 407 -6.20 -17.63 -1.25
CA LEU A 407 -6.56 -16.29 -1.70
C LEU A 407 -7.25 -15.54 -0.56
N THR A 408 -6.96 -14.26 -0.42
CA THR A 408 -7.77 -13.36 0.40
C THR A 408 -9.20 -13.32 -0.14
N LEU A 409 -10.16 -12.96 0.72
CA LEU A 409 -11.55 -12.74 0.29
C LEU A 409 -11.66 -11.84 -0.95
N ARG A 410 -10.89 -10.75 -0.98
CA ARG A 410 -10.85 -9.82 -2.11
C ARG A 410 -10.26 -10.45 -3.38
N GLU A 411 -9.14 -11.15 -3.24
CA GLU A 411 -8.49 -11.86 -4.36
C GLU A 411 -9.41 -12.93 -4.93
N LEU A 412 -10.15 -13.66 -4.09
CA LEU A 412 -11.13 -14.67 -4.52
C LEU A 412 -12.26 -14.04 -5.32
N VAL A 413 -12.89 -12.98 -4.80
CA VAL A 413 -13.97 -12.27 -5.52
C VAL A 413 -13.49 -11.71 -6.85
N ASP A 414 -12.30 -11.13 -6.88
CA ASP A 414 -11.68 -10.68 -8.12
C ASP A 414 -11.37 -11.83 -9.08
N PHE A 415 -10.92 -12.97 -8.57
CA PHE A 415 -10.54 -14.15 -9.35
C PHE A 415 -11.75 -14.80 -10.04
N TYR A 416 -12.87 -14.92 -9.34
CA TYR A 416 -14.14 -15.42 -9.88
C TYR A 416 -14.86 -14.37 -10.74
N GLY A 417 -14.94 -13.12 -10.27
CA GLY A 417 -15.66 -12.05 -10.96
C GLY A 417 -15.11 -11.74 -12.35
N ARG A 418 -13.78 -11.79 -12.54
CA ARG A 418 -13.14 -11.62 -13.86
C ARG A 418 -13.47 -12.71 -14.88
N ARG A 419 -13.99 -13.84 -14.41
CA ARG A 419 -14.33 -15.02 -15.21
C ARG A 419 -15.81 -15.18 -15.44
N GLY A 420 -16.61 -14.16 -15.06
CA GLY A 420 -18.04 -14.13 -15.35
C GLY A 420 -18.90 -15.02 -14.48
N PHE A 421 -18.40 -15.46 -13.33
CA PHE A 421 -19.27 -16.15 -12.37
C PHE A 421 -20.40 -15.24 -11.93
N ASP A 422 -21.62 -15.78 -11.93
CA ASP A 422 -22.81 -15.03 -11.55
C ASP A 422 -23.01 -15.00 -10.04
N ALA A 423 -22.62 -16.08 -9.36
CA ALA A 423 -22.60 -16.13 -7.91
C ALA A 423 -21.45 -16.98 -7.37
N VAL A 424 -20.95 -16.60 -6.20
CA VAL A 424 -19.98 -17.40 -5.43
C VAL A 424 -20.36 -17.38 -3.96
N ALA A 425 -20.18 -18.50 -3.25
CA ALA A 425 -20.25 -18.53 -1.79
C ALA A 425 -18.87 -18.71 -1.20
N VAL A 426 -18.58 -17.95 -0.16
CA VAL A 426 -17.36 -18.09 0.65
C VAL A 426 -17.76 -18.84 1.92
N THR A 427 -17.19 -20.02 2.11
CA THR A 427 -17.62 -21.03 3.08
C THR A 427 -16.41 -21.52 3.89
N ASP A 428 -15.66 -20.60 4.50
CA ASP A 428 -14.47 -20.95 5.27
C ASP A 428 -14.82 -21.91 6.44
N HIS A 429 -13.90 -22.83 6.75
CA HIS A 429 -14.10 -23.85 7.76
C HIS A 429 -14.27 -23.28 9.17
N LEU A 430 -15.30 -23.71 9.89
CA LEU A 430 -15.56 -23.40 11.29
C LEU A 430 -15.64 -24.69 12.11
N VAL A 431 -14.93 -24.72 13.25
CA VAL A 431 -14.82 -25.91 14.11
C VAL A 431 -15.32 -25.66 15.54
N ASP A 432 -15.94 -26.67 16.13
CA ASP A 432 -16.33 -26.69 17.55
C ASP A 432 -15.12 -26.80 18.50
N ARG A 433 -14.99 -25.82 19.42
CA ARG A 433 -13.94 -25.75 20.46
C ARG A 433 -14.03 -26.86 21.52
N ARG A 434 -15.17 -27.55 21.66
CA ARG A 434 -15.40 -28.59 22.68
C ARG A 434 -14.82 -29.96 22.29
N ARG A 435 -14.54 -30.20 21.01
CA ARG A 435 -13.95 -31.46 20.53
C ARG A 435 -12.42 -31.40 20.55
N LEU A 436 -11.78 -32.51 20.96
CA LEU A 436 -10.31 -32.61 21.13
C LEU A 436 -9.53 -32.27 19.84
N LEU A 437 -10.05 -32.70 18.68
CA LEU A 437 -9.48 -32.40 17.36
C LEU A 437 -9.67 -30.93 16.98
N GLY A 438 -10.79 -30.30 17.36
CA GLY A 438 -11.04 -28.88 17.15
C GLY A 438 -10.09 -27.98 17.93
N ARG A 439 -9.66 -28.39 19.13
CA ARG A 439 -8.61 -27.68 19.88
C ARG A 439 -7.24 -27.72 19.19
N LEU A 440 -6.90 -28.84 18.53
CA LEU A 440 -5.64 -29.00 17.79
C LEU A 440 -5.65 -28.29 16.44
N ALA A 441 -6.78 -28.34 15.71
CA ALA A 441 -6.97 -27.64 14.44
C ALA A 441 -6.95 -26.10 14.62
N ASN A 442 -7.51 -25.59 15.72
CA ASN A 442 -7.46 -24.16 16.05
C ASN A 442 -6.01 -23.62 16.16
N LEU A 443 -5.09 -24.41 16.70
CA LEU A 443 -3.68 -24.02 16.82
C LEU A 443 -2.96 -23.90 15.46
N SER A 444 -3.56 -24.41 14.38
CA SER A 444 -2.97 -24.38 13.04
C SER A 444 -3.28 -23.11 12.24
N GLY A 445 -4.29 -22.32 12.65
CA GLY A 445 -4.76 -21.15 11.90
C GLY A 445 -5.42 -21.47 10.55
N LEU A 446 -5.80 -22.74 10.32
CA LEU A 446 -6.43 -23.23 9.09
C LEU A 446 -7.97 -23.28 9.18
N VAL A 447 -8.55 -22.83 10.29
CA VAL A 447 -10.01 -22.84 10.54
C VAL A 447 -10.40 -21.59 11.33
N LEU A 448 -11.59 -21.06 11.07
CA LEU A 448 -12.21 -19.97 11.81
C LEU A 448 -12.56 -20.41 13.24
N THR A 449 -12.54 -19.45 14.16
CA THR A 449 -13.05 -19.60 15.52
C THR A 449 -14.22 -18.66 15.80
N MET A 450 -14.94 -18.91 16.89
CA MET A 450 -16.04 -18.03 17.33
C MET A 450 -15.65 -16.56 17.49
N ASP A 451 -14.39 -16.29 17.86
CA ASP A 451 -13.91 -14.92 18.06
C ASP A 451 -13.67 -14.19 16.72
N ASP A 452 -13.46 -14.93 15.63
CA ASP A 452 -13.20 -14.40 14.28
C ASP A 452 -14.50 -14.08 13.51
N LEU A 453 -15.62 -14.68 13.92
CA LEU A 453 -16.90 -14.59 13.18
C LEU A 453 -17.41 -13.16 12.99
N PRO A 454 -17.36 -12.24 13.97
CA PRO A 454 -17.80 -10.86 13.73
C PRO A 454 -17.00 -10.16 12.63
N ASP A 455 -15.68 -10.34 12.62
CA ASP A 455 -14.79 -9.72 11.63
C ASP A 455 -14.95 -10.37 10.25
N TYR A 456 -15.14 -11.69 10.22
CA TYR A 456 -15.42 -12.46 9.02
C TYR A 456 -16.71 -12.01 8.32
N PHE A 457 -17.84 -11.96 9.05
CA PHE A 457 -19.13 -11.54 8.51
C PHE A 457 -19.14 -10.06 8.10
N ARG A 458 -18.44 -9.19 8.82
CA ARG A 458 -18.24 -7.80 8.39
C ARG A 458 -17.48 -7.72 7.06
N ALA A 459 -16.38 -8.46 6.93
CA ALA A 459 -15.60 -8.50 5.69
C ALA A 459 -16.42 -9.03 4.51
N LEU A 460 -17.22 -10.09 4.72
CA LEU A 460 -18.14 -10.62 3.71
C LEU A 460 -19.23 -9.62 3.31
N GLY A 461 -19.79 -8.88 4.27
CA GLY A 461 -20.77 -7.83 4.00
C GLY A 461 -20.23 -6.68 3.15
N GLU A 462 -19.04 -6.19 3.48
CA GLU A 462 -18.34 -5.17 2.68
C GLU A 462 -18.03 -5.68 1.27
N GLU A 463 -17.51 -6.90 1.17
CA GLU A 463 -17.11 -7.48 -0.10
C GLU A 463 -18.31 -7.84 -1.00
N LYS A 464 -19.46 -8.20 -0.42
CA LYS A 464 -20.69 -8.49 -1.16
C LYS A 464 -21.15 -7.30 -2.00
N ASN A 465 -21.11 -6.11 -1.43
CA ASN A 465 -21.44 -4.87 -2.14
C ASN A 465 -20.45 -4.60 -3.28
N ARG A 466 -19.15 -4.89 -3.06
CA ARG A 466 -18.10 -4.72 -4.06
C ARG A 466 -18.23 -5.71 -5.21
N ALA A 467 -18.47 -6.99 -4.93
CA ALA A 467 -18.67 -8.04 -5.91
C ALA A 467 -19.81 -7.69 -6.88
N TRP A 468 -20.93 -7.19 -6.34
CA TRP A 468 -22.05 -6.72 -7.15
C TRP A 468 -21.70 -5.47 -7.97
N THR A 469 -21.07 -4.48 -7.36
CA THR A 469 -20.75 -3.21 -8.03
C THR A 469 -19.73 -3.40 -9.16
N LYS A 470 -18.71 -4.23 -8.93
CA LYS A 470 -17.56 -4.42 -9.83
C LYS A 470 -17.81 -5.47 -10.91
N TYR A 471 -18.48 -6.57 -10.57
CA TYR A 471 -18.62 -7.73 -11.47
C TYR A 471 -20.07 -8.12 -11.72
N ARG A 472 -21.04 -7.42 -11.10
CA ARG A 472 -22.42 -7.88 -11.01
C ARG A 472 -22.50 -9.31 -10.46
N MET A 473 -21.56 -9.74 -9.62
CA MET A 473 -21.52 -11.10 -9.07
C MET A 473 -22.18 -11.10 -7.69
N ILE A 474 -23.05 -12.07 -7.43
CA ILE A 474 -23.65 -12.28 -6.12
C ILE A 474 -22.64 -12.99 -5.23
N LEU A 475 -22.31 -12.38 -4.09
CA LEU A 475 -21.50 -13.03 -3.06
C LEU A 475 -22.43 -13.51 -1.93
N PHE A 476 -22.43 -14.80 -1.68
CA PHE A 476 -23.13 -15.40 -0.55
C PHE A 476 -22.17 -15.55 0.64
N PRO A 477 -22.46 -14.89 1.78
CA PRO A 477 -21.78 -15.18 3.03
C PRO A 477 -22.11 -16.62 3.46
N GLY A 478 -21.12 -17.40 3.85
CA GLY A 478 -21.34 -18.78 4.27
C GLY A 478 -20.30 -19.28 5.26
N LEU A 479 -20.51 -20.50 5.74
CA LEU A 479 -19.61 -21.22 6.64
C LEU A 479 -19.62 -22.70 6.27
N GLU A 480 -18.48 -23.35 6.40
CA GLU A 480 -18.39 -24.80 6.36
C GLU A 480 -18.23 -25.37 7.78
N PHE A 481 -19.26 -26.06 8.25
CA PHE A 481 -19.29 -26.65 9.58
C PHE A 481 -18.63 -28.03 9.55
N ASN A 482 -17.54 -28.17 10.30
CA ASN A 482 -16.81 -29.44 10.39
C ASN A 482 -17.36 -30.27 11.56
N HIS A 483 -17.88 -31.44 11.23
CA HIS A 483 -18.22 -32.47 12.20
C HIS A 483 -17.14 -33.55 12.18
N ASP A 484 -16.12 -33.42 13.04
CA ASP A 484 -14.98 -34.34 13.05
C ASP A 484 -15.22 -35.55 13.95
N GLY A 485 -15.31 -36.73 13.35
CA GLY A 485 -15.29 -38.03 14.03
C GLY A 485 -13.95 -38.75 13.91
N LEU A 486 -13.80 -39.85 14.65
CA LEU A 486 -12.59 -40.68 14.57
C LEU A 486 -12.49 -41.48 13.26
N THR A 487 -13.63 -41.74 12.60
CA THR A 487 -13.77 -42.52 11.37
C THR A 487 -14.45 -41.69 10.27
N ALA A 488 -14.29 -42.09 9.00
CA ALA A 488 -14.96 -41.43 7.87
C ALA A 488 -16.49 -41.39 8.02
N LYS A 489 -17.08 -42.48 8.53
CA LYS A 489 -18.53 -42.55 8.83
C LYS A 489 -18.96 -41.69 10.02
N GLY A 490 -18.00 -41.22 10.80
CA GLY A 490 -18.19 -40.29 11.91
C GLY A 490 -17.93 -38.83 11.52
N SER A 491 -17.47 -38.56 10.30
CA SER A 491 -17.09 -37.22 9.85
C SER A 491 -18.02 -36.65 8.78
N ALA A 492 -18.34 -35.37 8.85
CA ALA A 492 -19.18 -34.66 7.88
C ALA A 492 -18.75 -33.20 7.72
N HIS A 493 -18.86 -32.69 6.49
CA HIS A 493 -18.82 -31.26 6.22
C HIS A 493 -20.20 -30.80 5.72
N LEU A 494 -20.66 -29.68 6.26
CA LEU A 494 -21.96 -29.08 5.93
C LEU A 494 -21.73 -27.61 5.60
N LEU A 495 -22.14 -27.18 4.41
CA LEU A 495 -22.12 -25.75 4.07
C LEU A 495 -23.43 -25.11 4.49
N GLY A 496 -23.34 -23.98 5.17
CA GLY A 496 -24.42 -23.01 5.32
C GLY A 496 -24.16 -21.82 4.42
N VAL A 497 -25.04 -21.55 3.46
CA VAL A 497 -24.86 -20.48 2.45
C VAL A 497 -25.94 -19.41 2.59
N ASP A 498 -25.57 -18.16 2.34
CA ASP A 498 -26.38 -16.94 2.49
C ASP A 498 -26.78 -16.63 3.94
N LEU A 499 -25.81 -16.78 4.84
CA LEU A 499 -25.96 -16.52 6.27
C LEU A 499 -25.99 -15.01 6.54
N GLN A 500 -26.95 -14.58 7.35
CA GLN A 500 -27.06 -13.18 7.80
C GLN A 500 -26.32 -12.94 9.12
N SER A 501 -26.12 -14.00 9.91
CA SER A 501 -25.43 -13.94 11.19
C SER A 501 -24.70 -15.25 11.49
N PRO A 502 -23.65 -15.21 12.34
CA PRO A 502 -22.94 -16.40 12.79
C PRO A 502 -23.85 -17.46 13.43
N ILE A 503 -23.49 -18.74 13.27
CA ILE A 503 -24.15 -19.88 13.92
C ILE A 503 -23.12 -20.59 14.81
N ASP A 504 -23.51 -20.97 16.02
CA ASP A 504 -22.66 -21.71 16.96
C ASP A 504 -22.32 -23.12 16.41
N PRO A 505 -21.04 -23.44 16.15
CA PRO A 505 -20.63 -24.74 15.62
C PRO A 505 -20.73 -25.88 16.64
N ALA A 506 -20.95 -25.58 17.93
CA ALA A 506 -21.16 -26.59 18.97
C ALA A 506 -22.55 -27.24 18.92
N LEU A 507 -23.47 -26.70 18.11
CA LEU A 507 -24.78 -27.27 17.87
C LEU A 507 -24.69 -28.59 17.08
N SER A 508 -25.71 -29.44 17.20
CA SER A 508 -25.81 -30.62 16.33
C SER A 508 -26.04 -30.21 14.87
N LEU A 509 -25.63 -31.05 13.92
CA LEU A 509 -25.83 -30.78 12.48
C LEU A 509 -27.31 -30.50 12.13
N LYS A 510 -28.27 -31.10 12.85
CA LYS A 510 -29.70 -30.84 12.65
C LYS A 510 -30.10 -29.43 13.11
N GLU A 511 -29.60 -29.01 14.27
CA GLU A 511 -29.82 -27.67 14.79
C GLU A 511 -29.16 -26.61 13.90
N ILE A 512 -27.94 -26.88 13.41
CA ILE A 512 -27.26 -26.03 12.43
C ILE A 512 -28.12 -25.90 11.17
N CYS A 513 -28.62 -27.01 10.60
CA CYS A 513 -29.51 -26.95 9.44
C CYS A 513 -30.77 -26.11 9.72
N GLY A 514 -31.34 -26.23 10.92
CA GLY A 514 -32.47 -25.42 11.36
C GLY A 514 -32.15 -23.92 11.41
N GLN A 515 -30.99 -23.55 11.96
CA GLN A 515 -30.52 -22.17 12.05
C GLN A 515 -30.24 -21.57 10.67
N VAL A 516 -29.58 -22.31 9.78
CA VAL A 516 -29.33 -21.88 8.39
C VAL A 516 -30.66 -21.60 7.68
N ARG A 517 -31.65 -22.50 7.82
CA ARG A 517 -32.97 -22.34 7.21
C ARG A 517 -33.75 -21.17 7.82
N ALA A 518 -33.64 -20.94 9.13
CA ALA A 518 -34.27 -19.80 9.80
C ALA A 518 -33.73 -18.45 9.30
N GLN A 519 -32.49 -18.41 8.84
CA GLN A 519 -31.89 -17.25 8.17
C GLN A 519 -32.23 -17.14 6.68
N GLY A 520 -33.01 -18.09 6.12
CA GLY A 520 -33.34 -18.16 4.70
C GLY A 520 -32.21 -18.74 3.82
N GLY A 521 -31.15 -19.27 4.41
CA GLY A 521 -29.98 -19.82 3.73
C GLY A 521 -30.19 -21.20 3.11
N LEU A 522 -29.13 -21.74 2.51
CA LEU A 522 -29.08 -23.10 1.97
C LEU A 522 -28.20 -24.00 2.83
N THR A 523 -28.64 -25.24 3.00
CA THR A 523 -27.85 -26.32 3.59
C THR A 523 -27.35 -27.27 2.50
N ILE A 524 -26.03 -27.45 2.42
CA ILE A 524 -25.41 -28.30 1.39
C ILE A 524 -24.53 -29.35 2.05
N ALA A 525 -24.71 -30.61 1.67
CA ALA A 525 -23.79 -31.68 2.06
C ALA A 525 -22.53 -31.62 1.17
N ALA A 526 -21.40 -31.20 1.75
CA ALA A 526 -20.13 -31.02 1.05
C ALA A 526 -19.39 -32.36 0.89
N HIS A 527 -18.94 -32.64 -0.34
CA HIS A 527 -18.25 -33.86 -0.79
C HIS A 527 -18.55 -35.11 0.08
N PRO A 528 -19.83 -35.56 0.11
CA PRO A 528 -20.32 -36.50 1.13
C PRO A 528 -19.91 -37.95 0.88
N HIS A 529 -18.95 -38.20 0.00
CA HIS A 529 -18.55 -39.52 -0.47
C HIS A 529 -17.04 -39.60 -0.68
N HIS A 530 -16.54 -40.81 -0.92
CA HIS A 530 -15.12 -41.09 -1.17
C HIS A 530 -14.51 -40.19 -2.23
N MET A 531 -13.45 -39.46 -1.86
CA MET A 531 -12.72 -38.57 -2.75
C MET A 531 -11.41 -39.20 -3.22
N SER A 532 -11.15 -39.20 -4.52
CA SER A 532 -9.88 -39.69 -5.08
C SER A 532 -8.75 -38.66 -4.93
N SER A 533 -9.11 -37.38 -4.74
CA SER A 533 -8.21 -36.23 -4.91
C SER A 533 -7.85 -35.47 -3.61
N ALA A 534 -8.26 -35.94 -2.43
CA ALA A 534 -8.09 -35.22 -1.16
C ALA A 534 -6.87 -35.63 -0.33
N TRP A 535 -6.29 -34.64 0.37
CA TRP A 535 -5.24 -34.79 1.41
C TRP A 535 -5.85 -34.95 2.83
N GLY A 536 -7.12 -35.37 2.92
CA GLY A 536 -7.94 -35.41 4.14
C GLY A 536 -8.76 -36.70 4.29
N LYS A 537 -9.48 -36.84 5.41
CA LYS A 537 -10.36 -38.00 5.67
C LYS A 537 -11.70 -37.85 4.95
N ASP A 538 -12.22 -38.91 4.35
CA ASP A 538 -13.57 -38.94 3.76
C ASP A 538 -14.65 -38.57 4.80
N THR A 539 -15.70 -37.86 4.36
CA THR A 539 -16.79 -37.34 5.21
C THR A 539 -18.13 -38.04 4.93
N LEU A 540 -18.23 -39.32 5.29
CA LEU A 540 -19.37 -40.19 4.95
C LEU A 540 -20.59 -40.06 5.89
N TYR A 541 -20.48 -39.34 7.00
CA TYR A 541 -21.54 -39.33 8.04
C TYR A 541 -22.91 -38.90 7.51
N LEU A 542 -22.96 -37.83 6.69
CA LEU A 542 -24.23 -37.37 6.10
C LEU A 542 -24.78 -38.40 5.11
N TRP A 543 -23.92 -39.01 4.30
CA TRP A 543 -24.33 -40.00 3.29
C TRP A 543 -24.87 -41.30 3.89
N GLU A 544 -24.20 -41.82 4.93
CA GLU A 544 -24.66 -43.01 5.67
C GLU A 544 -26.01 -42.77 6.35
N ARG A 545 -26.38 -41.50 6.58
CA ARG A 545 -27.63 -41.06 7.19
C ARG A 545 -28.51 -40.25 6.24
N GLN A 546 -28.36 -40.47 4.93
CA GLN A 546 -29.02 -39.63 3.93
C GLN A 546 -30.55 -39.55 4.07
N ASP A 547 -31.22 -40.63 4.51
CA ASP A 547 -32.67 -40.61 4.71
C ASP A 547 -33.10 -39.73 5.90
N GLU A 548 -32.26 -39.65 6.94
CA GLU A 548 -32.47 -38.78 8.11
C GLU A 548 -32.24 -37.30 7.77
N PHE A 549 -31.24 -37.01 6.93
CA PHE A 549 -30.83 -35.65 6.57
C PHE A 549 -31.50 -35.12 5.29
N ARG A 550 -32.14 -35.97 4.47
CA ARG A 550 -32.88 -35.56 3.27
C ARG A 550 -33.83 -34.37 3.48
N PRO A 551 -34.65 -34.28 4.54
CA PRO A 551 -35.53 -33.12 4.74
C PRO A 551 -34.80 -31.85 5.21
N LEU A 552 -33.53 -31.97 5.61
CA LEU A 552 -32.74 -30.88 6.19
C LEU A 552 -31.73 -30.29 5.21
N ILE A 553 -31.28 -31.08 4.23
CA ILE A 553 -30.27 -30.73 3.22
C ILE A 553 -30.97 -30.30 1.92
N ASP A 554 -30.72 -29.07 1.49
CA ASP A 554 -31.28 -28.53 0.25
C ASP A 554 -30.57 -29.06 -1.01
N ALA A 555 -29.27 -29.38 -0.92
CA ALA A 555 -28.51 -30.00 -2.01
C ALA A 555 -27.31 -30.82 -1.55
N TRP A 556 -26.91 -31.80 -2.37
CA TRP A 556 -25.76 -32.68 -2.15
C TRP A 556 -24.74 -32.43 -3.24
N GLU A 557 -23.47 -32.26 -2.88
CA GLU A 557 -22.42 -32.20 -3.88
C GLU A 557 -22.30 -33.53 -4.63
N ILE A 558 -22.58 -33.50 -5.93
CA ILE A 558 -22.36 -34.63 -6.85
C ILE A 558 -20.99 -34.54 -7.52
N GLY A 559 -20.42 -33.34 -7.65
CA GLY A 559 -19.10 -33.13 -8.23
C GLY A 559 -18.29 -32.19 -7.34
N ASN A 560 -17.05 -32.59 -7.07
CA ASN A 560 -16.11 -31.80 -6.26
C ASN A 560 -14.71 -31.92 -6.88
N ARG A 561 -14.06 -30.79 -7.15
CA ARG A 561 -12.77 -30.77 -7.88
C ARG A 561 -12.89 -31.55 -9.20
N ASP A 562 -12.08 -32.59 -9.39
CA ASP A 562 -12.13 -33.46 -10.57
C ASP A 562 -12.95 -34.74 -10.33
N ASP A 563 -13.46 -34.96 -9.11
CA ASP A 563 -14.24 -36.14 -8.72
C ASP A 563 -15.74 -35.96 -9.03
N LEU A 564 -16.40 -37.03 -9.45
CA LEU A 564 -17.86 -37.12 -9.63
C LEU A 564 -18.41 -38.31 -8.84
N PHE A 565 -19.29 -38.06 -7.88
CA PHE A 565 -19.85 -39.05 -6.96
C PHE A 565 -21.07 -39.75 -7.56
N ASN A 566 -20.84 -40.80 -8.35
CA ASN A 566 -21.89 -41.62 -8.96
C ASN A 566 -23.03 -42.05 -7.99
N PRO A 567 -22.78 -42.44 -6.73
CA PRO A 567 -23.84 -42.83 -5.81
C PRO A 567 -24.88 -41.74 -5.54
N VAL A 568 -24.46 -40.48 -5.47
CA VAL A 568 -25.35 -39.32 -5.26
C VAL A 568 -26.31 -39.19 -6.45
N GLY A 569 -25.80 -39.27 -7.67
CA GLY A 569 -26.60 -39.21 -8.89
C GLY A 569 -27.64 -40.33 -9.01
N LEU A 570 -27.28 -41.55 -8.60
CA LEU A 570 -28.18 -42.72 -8.66
C LEU A 570 -29.37 -42.61 -7.70
N LYS A 571 -29.23 -41.88 -6.59
CA LYS A 571 -30.29 -41.68 -5.58
C LYS A 571 -31.28 -40.57 -5.91
N ARG A 572 -31.06 -39.81 -6.99
CA ARG A 572 -31.91 -38.67 -7.43
C ARG A 572 -32.14 -37.63 -6.32
N LEU A 573 -31.15 -37.43 -5.46
CA LEU A 573 -31.17 -36.33 -4.49
C LEU A 573 -30.93 -34.99 -5.19
N PRO A 574 -31.41 -33.87 -4.63
CA PRO A 574 -31.05 -32.55 -5.13
C PRO A 574 -29.53 -32.39 -5.21
N LEU A 575 -29.02 -32.04 -6.39
CA LEU A 575 -27.58 -32.02 -6.66
C LEU A 575 -27.06 -30.60 -6.94
N ILE A 576 -25.80 -30.38 -6.56
CA ILE A 576 -24.96 -29.29 -7.06
C ILE A 576 -23.53 -29.80 -7.27
N ALA A 577 -22.69 -29.02 -7.93
CA ALA A 577 -21.25 -29.26 -7.95
C ALA A 577 -20.46 -28.00 -7.59
N GLY A 578 -19.32 -28.21 -6.94
CA GLY A 578 -18.45 -27.17 -6.42
C GLY A 578 -16.98 -27.45 -6.72
N SER A 579 -16.16 -26.41 -6.56
CA SER A 579 -14.70 -26.56 -6.72
C SER A 579 -13.99 -27.01 -5.47
N ASP A 580 -14.58 -26.78 -4.30
CA ASP A 580 -13.84 -26.81 -3.05
C ASP A 580 -12.53 -26.00 -3.17
N PHE A 581 -12.73 -24.74 -3.55
CA PHE A 581 -11.64 -23.87 -3.98
C PHE A 581 -10.76 -23.46 -2.81
N HIS A 582 -9.52 -23.95 -2.80
CA HIS A 582 -8.50 -23.51 -1.85
C HIS A 582 -7.35 -22.78 -2.54
N LYS A 583 -7.15 -23.00 -3.84
CA LYS A 583 -6.03 -22.44 -4.61
C LYS A 583 -6.40 -22.33 -6.09
N PRO A 584 -5.79 -21.41 -6.85
CA PRO A 584 -6.17 -21.11 -8.24
C PRO A 584 -6.37 -22.33 -9.15
N LYS A 585 -5.55 -23.38 -8.98
CA LYS A 585 -5.69 -24.61 -9.78
C LYS A 585 -6.98 -25.40 -9.55
N HIS A 586 -7.72 -25.17 -8.47
CA HIS A 586 -9.02 -25.83 -8.21
C HIS A 586 -10.15 -25.20 -9.01
N LEU A 587 -9.93 -24.06 -9.67
CA LEU A 587 -10.96 -23.45 -10.50
C LEU A 587 -11.36 -24.35 -11.67
N THR A 588 -10.40 -25.04 -12.27
CA THR A 588 -10.65 -26.00 -13.35
C THR A 588 -11.23 -27.27 -12.76
N SER A 589 -12.51 -27.24 -12.43
CA SER A 589 -13.23 -28.30 -11.73
C SER A 589 -14.71 -28.24 -12.08
N TRP A 590 -15.50 -29.16 -11.53
CA TRP A 590 -16.95 -29.08 -11.59
C TRP A 590 -17.51 -27.76 -11.03
N LYS A 591 -18.60 -27.28 -11.64
CA LYS A 591 -19.38 -26.09 -11.28
C LYS A 591 -20.87 -26.36 -11.47
N THR A 592 -21.69 -25.52 -10.87
CA THR A 592 -23.15 -25.56 -11.03
C THR A 592 -23.61 -24.52 -12.05
N LEU A 593 -24.53 -24.93 -12.92
CA LEU A 593 -25.27 -24.06 -13.84
C LEU A 593 -26.75 -24.04 -13.43
N LEU A 594 -27.33 -22.85 -13.34
CA LEU A 594 -28.73 -22.66 -12.93
C LEU A 594 -29.50 -21.86 -13.98
N TRP A 595 -30.69 -22.30 -14.37
CA TRP A 595 -31.56 -21.48 -15.23
C TRP A 595 -32.53 -20.66 -14.39
N CYS A 596 -32.11 -19.46 -13.99
CA CYS A 596 -32.87 -18.60 -13.08
C CYS A 596 -32.57 -17.11 -13.26
N GLU A 597 -33.33 -16.26 -12.57
CA GLU A 597 -33.03 -14.83 -12.49
C GLU A 597 -31.74 -14.60 -11.70
N LYS A 598 -31.05 -13.49 -11.98
CA LYS A 598 -29.85 -13.11 -11.24
C LYS A 598 -30.21 -12.43 -9.92
N ASP A 599 -30.77 -13.23 -9.04
CA ASP A 599 -31.29 -12.82 -7.75
C ASP A 599 -30.94 -13.88 -6.69
N PRO A 600 -30.52 -13.47 -5.48
CA PRO A 600 -30.19 -14.39 -4.39
C PRO A 600 -31.28 -15.41 -4.08
N GLU A 601 -32.55 -14.99 -3.98
CA GLU A 601 -33.66 -15.90 -3.65
C GLU A 601 -34.00 -16.82 -4.83
N ALA A 602 -33.95 -16.30 -6.06
CA ALA A 602 -34.16 -17.11 -7.26
C ALA A 602 -33.12 -18.23 -7.40
N ILE A 603 -31.86 -17.95 -7.09
CA ILE A 603 -30.77 -18.95 -7.07
C ILE A 603 -31.05 -20.02 -6.01
N LYS A 604 -31.37 -19.61 -4.79
CA LYS A 604 -31.66 -20.54 -3.68
C LYS A 604 -32.86 -21.43 -3.98
N GLU A 605 -33.94 -20.85 -4.50
CA GLU A 605 -35.14 -21.61 -4.87
C GLU A 605 -34.89 -22.58 -6.04
N CYS A 606 -34.07 -22.18 -7.01
CA CYS A 606 -33.65 -23.05 -8.12
C CYS A 606 -32.93 -24.30 -7.60
N ILE A 607 -32.01 -24.12 -6.65
CA ILE A 607 -31.26 -25.22 -6.02
C ILE A 607 -32.21 -26.13 -5.22
N ARG A 608 -33.07 -25.56 -4.36
CA ARG A 608 -34.04 -26.33 -3.55
C ARG A 608 -34.99 -27.18 -4.40
N ARG A 609 -35.50 -26.62 -5.50
CA ARG A 609 -36.39 -27.35 -6.42
C ARG A 609 -35.64 -28.38 -7.26
N ASN A 610 -34.37 -28.11 -7.55
CA ASN A 610 -33.48 -28.95 -8.34
C ASN A 610 -34.02 -29.37 -9.72
N LYS A 611 -34.84 -28.51 -10.35
CA LYS A 611 -35.41 -28.76 -11.68
C LYS A 611 -34.62 -28.12 -12.82
N ASP A 612 -34.09 -26.92 -12.56
CA ASP A 612 -33.41 -26.06 -13.52
C ASP A 612 -31.89 -26.03 -13.24
N VAL A 613 -31.34 -27.16 -12.78
CA VAL A 613 -29.96 -27.31 -12.30
C VAL A 613 -29.20 -28.26 -13.22
N SER A 614 -27.98 -27.88 -13.56
CA SER A 614 -27.03 -28.70 -14.32
C SER A 614 -25.63 -28.53 -13.73
N ILE A 615 -24.73 -29.44 -14.07
CA ILE A 615 -23.32 -29.35 -13.69
C ILE A 615 -22.45 -29.28 -14.94
N THR A 616 -21.33 -28.58 -14.86
CA THR A 616 -20.36 -28.50 -15.96
C THR A 616 -18.95 -28.59 -15.43
N LEU A 617 -18.05 -29.18 -16.21
CA LEU A 617 -16.63 -29.19 -15.91
C LEU A 617 -16.03 -27.88 -16.44
N TYR A 618 -15.78 -26.92 -15.54
CA TYR A 618 -15.18 -25.65 -15.94
C TYR A 618 -13.72 -25.87 -16.34
N ARG A 619 -13.38 -25.30 -17.49
CA ARG A 619 -12.03 -25.17 -18.02
C ARG A 619 -11.91 -23.73 -18.48
N ASP A 620 -10.73 -23.11 -18.33
CA ASP A 620 -10.51 -21.66 -18.58
C ASP A 620 -10.54 -21.29 -20.09
N HIS A 621 -11.30 -22.05 -20.88
CA HIS A 621 -11.51 -21.89 -22.32
C HIS A 621 -12.89 -21.25 -22.50
N ARG A 622 -12.96 -20.17 -23.28
CA ARG A 622 -14.22 -19.47 -23.60
C ARG A 622 -15.15 -20.42 -24.37
N PHE A 623 -16.11 -21.05 -23.70
CA PHE A 623 -17.19 -21.75 -24.40
C PHE A 623 -18.19 -20.70 -24.92
N GLY A 624 -18.31 -20.59 -26.26
CA GLY A 624 -19.42 -19.88 -26.91
C GLY A 624 -19.17 -18.48 -27.46
N GLY A 625 -17.97 -17.90 -27.31
CA GLY A 625 -17.68 -16.55 -27.84
C GLY A 625 -17.29 -16.49 -29.33
N GLU A 626 -16.77 -17.58 -29.89
CA GLU A 626 -16.24 -17.58 -31.26
C GLU A 626 -17.32 -17.67 -32.35
N SER A 627 -18.54 -18.14 -32.03
CA SER A 627 -19.60 -18.33 -33.04
C SER A 627 -20.28 -17.03 -33.42
N GLU A 628 -20.59 -16.16 -32.45
CA GLU A 628 -21.22 -14.85 -32.72
C GLU A 628 -20.25 -13.89 -33.40
N GLU A 629 -18.97 -13.90 -33.01
CA GLU A 629 -17.95 -13.08 -33.66
C GLU A 629 -17.69 -13.55 -35.11
N ARG A 630 -17.86 -14.85 -35.40
CA ARG A 630 -17.83 -15.39 -36.77
C ARG A 630 -19.06 -14.97 -37.57
N GLU A 631 -20.25 -14.99 -36.98
CA GLU A 631 -21.48 -14.55 -37.66
C GLU A 631 -21.48 -13.04 -37.94
N GLU A 632 -21.02 -12.22 -36.99
CA GLU A 632 -20.86 -10.77 -37.21
C GLU A 632 -19.80 -10.46 -38.26
N LYS A 633 -18.66 -11.17 -38.25
CA LYS A 633 -17.64 -11.02 -39.30
C LYS A 633 -18.13 -11.48 -40.66
N ARG A 634 -18.97 -12.50 -40.72
CA ARG A 634 -19.58 -13.01 -41.96
C ARG A 634 -20.64 -12.05 -42.51
N ALA A 635 -21.51 -11.53 -41.65
CA ALA A 635 -22.49 -10.50 -42.00
C ALA A 635 -21.82 -9.17 -42.43
N ALA A 636 -20.70 -8.80 -41.81
CA ALA A 636 -19.91 -7.63 -42.20
C ALA A 636 -19.17 -7.83 -43.53
N ALA A 637 -18.76 -9.06 -43.85
CA ALA A 637 -18.15 -9.40 -45.13
C ALA A 637 -19.18 -9.38 -46.27
N GLU A 638 -20.38 -9.90 -46.05
CA GLU A 638 -21.47 -9.89 -47.05
C GLU A 638 -21.97 -8.48 -47.37
N ARG A 639 -21.99 -7.57 -46.37
CA ARG A 639 -22.30 -6.14 -46.58
C ARG A 639 -21.21 -5.36 -47.31
N ARG A 640 -19.99 -5.88 -47.39
CA ARG A 640 -18.89 -5.28 -48.17
C ARG A 640 -18.78 -5.84 -49.59
N SER A 641 -19.49 -6.93 -49.89
CA SER A 641 -19.52 -7.54 -51.23
C SER A 641 -20.79 -7.21 -52.04
N GLN A 642 -21.75 -6.50 -51.43
CA GLN A 642 -22.86 -5.83 -52.11
C GLN A 642 -22.53 -4.35 -52.26
#